data_AF-A2EZ04-F1
#
_entry.id   AF-A2EZ04-F1
#
_cell.length_a   1.000
_cell.length_b   1.000
_cell.length_c   1.000
_cell.angle_alpha   90.00
_cell.angle_beta   90.00
_cell.angle_gamma   90.00
#
_symmetry.space_group_name_H-M   'P 1'
#
loop_
_entity.id
_entity.type
_entity.pdbx_description
1 polymer ?
#
loop_
_entity_poly.entity_id
_entity_poly.type
_entity_poly.pdbx_seq_one_letter_code
_entity_poly.pdbx_strand_id
1 'polypeptide(L)'
;MRLLEKIKINSQQRWMVCYKLGGKYECSTLNLYNIGTLLHQLLKENFISEIEANAAGIVEMHYDFFLTNIKNLTEIKMYDLTEYEGLTMSDVKKGKPKKRPYRDESTLTNDQKAILEALKQTGNPALIESFWKDNGEKKFYKKRSGQFWKYLCTLPINLERYQIFNELNKRTAALMTEDNCFVYACIQAGVDGETIDHMREVIRVRDFPQSKVQEISDATGIAFNVTIGYFNDSRHNEIKRYIPKECKTIRTIDLLLVEDHYMLNERLPMTTYFIRNYREILKECGGMNIEKQMKIYTKRENKYVVRYDRTTPLWDVMKTLWECKYFEPISYGELFTYTTDLYKQNLAPFKDLTYAPKYCVQLKKKAESKEVNKNKCKFIPEHVFFADFECSTDGFHKAFNICYDSEDGSVSESIWGQNCATEFLERLPDKSLIYFHNLSYDINFILRHMTEVKGTPIIKGSRTMQITGLYKGRAIIIKDSYSVINKKLKLFPAMFNLQTGPKEVFPYNYYSSVLLANDNRTGVISEACKFIRDADTFMKNIDSIKGCRIDENHFDLEKYSTFYCKQDVRILREGFVKFRNDILKEFDLNVYDYVSICSIANKLFENRVYFPNGNLYDLSNKPREFISRCIQGGRCMLSDNIKQKSEKKLIADFDAVSLYPSAIARLYTLEGIPKGY
;
A
#
# COMPACT_ATOMS: atom_id res chain seq x y z
N MET A 1 13.71 -14.99 -36.02
CA MET A 1 13.87 -16.43 -35.75
C MET A 1 15.25 -16.89 -35.26
N ARG A 2 16.39 -16.21 -35.45
CA ARG A 2 17.68 -16.57 -34.76
C ARG A 2 18.15 -15.58 -33.68
N LEU A 3 17.29 -14.63 -33.33
CA LEU A 3 17.65 -13.45 -32.52
C LEU A 3 17.27 -13.59 -31.04
N LEU A 4 16.18 -14.33 -30.75
CA LEU A 4 15.64 -14.51 -29.40
C LEU A 4 16.47 -15.49 -28.56
N GLU A 5 17.18 -16.42 -29.21
CA GLU A 5 18.14 -17.34 -28.56
C GLU A 5 19.35 -16.62 -27.94
N LYS A 6 19.62 -15.36 -28.32
CA LYS A 6 20.76 -14.57 -27.81
C LYS A 6 20.42 -13.69 -26.60
N ILE A 7 19.15 -13.62 -26.20
CA ILE A 7 18.69 -12.77 -25.10
C ILE A 7 18.86 -13.53 -23.78
N LYS A 8 19.72 -13.04 -22.88
CA LYS A 8 19.91 -13.61 -21.53
C LYS A 8 19.42 -12.62 -20.47
N ILE A 9 18.22 -12.87 -19.93
CA ILE A 9 17.52 -12.01 -18.96
C ILE A 9 18.24 -11.85 -17.60
N ASN A 10 19.26 -12.67 -17.30
CA ASN A 10 20.12 -12.50 -16.10
C ASN A 10 21.49 -11.87 -16.40
N SER A 11 21.65 -11.16 -17.52
CA SER A 11 22.92 -10.52 -17.92
C SER A 11 22.81 -8.99 -18.02
N GLN A 12 23.94 -8.27 -17.97
CA GLN A 12 23.99 -6.80 -18.12
C GLN A 12 23.75 -6.30 -19.57
N GLN A 13 23.09 -7.09 -20.43
CA GLN A 13 22.87 -6.76 -21.84
C GLN A 13 21.94 -5.55 -22.03
N ARG A 14 22.28 -4.67 -22.98
CA ARG A 14 21.43 -3.53 -23.41
C ARG A 14 20.99 -3.75 -24.85
N TRP A 15 19.76 -3.41 -25.19
CA TRP A 15 19.22 -3.69 -26.52
C TRP A 15 18.64 -2.45 -27.19
N MET A 16 18.58 -2.43 -28.51
CA MET A 16 17.88 -1.41 -29.28
C MET A 16 16.89 -2.09 -30.22
N VAL A 17 15.62 -1.69 -30.14
CA VAL A 17 14.59 -2.11 -31.10
C VAL A 17 14.38 -1.02 -32.12
N CYS A 18 14.36 -1.39 -33.39
CA CYS A 18 13.99 -0.55 -34.52
C CYS A 18 12.77 -1.16 -35.19
N TYR A 19 11.73 -0.36 -35.40
CA TYR A 19 10.45 -0.86 -35.87
C TYR A 19 9.78 0.12 -36.83
N LYS A 20 8.91 -0.41 -37.70
CA LYS A 20 8.13 0.39 -38.64
C LYS A 20 6.64 0.19 -38.37
N LEU A 21 6.01 1.17 -37.72
CA LEU A 21 4.60 1.14 -37.33
C LEU A 21 3.84 2.23 -38.09
N GLY A 22 2.85 1.85 -38.89
CA GLY A 22 2.08 2.80 -39.71
C GLY A 22 2.93 3.54 -40.76
N GLY A 23 3.98 2.91 -41.28
CA GLY A 23 4.85 3.46 -42.33
C GLY A 23 6.03 4.32 -41.82
N LYS A 24 6.03 4.75 -40.55
CA LYS A 24 7.12 5.51 -39.93
C LYS A 24 8.14 4.60 -39.26
N TYR A 25 9.43 4.88 -39.46
CA TYR A 25 10.53 4.11 -38.88
C TYR A 25 11.01 4.76 -37.58
N GLU A 26 10.90 4.02 -36.48
CA GLU A 26 11.19 4.48 -35.13
C GLU A 26 12.12 3.51 -34.40
N CYS A 27 12.68 3.96 -33.29
CA CYS A 27 13.64 3.18 -32.51
C CYS A 27 13.61 3.53 -31.04
N SER A 28 13.89 2.54 -30.20
CA SER A 28 14.00 2.72 -28.77
C SER A 28 15.05 1.80 -28.18
N THR A 29 15.76 2.32 -27.18
CA THR A 29 16.67 1.52 -26.36
C THR A 29 15.87 0.79 -25.28
N LEU A 30 16.12 -0.50 -25.15
CA LEU A 30 15.49 -1.39 -24.19
C LEU A 30 16.51 -1.79 -23.14
N ASN A 31 16.15 -1.59 -21.88
CA ASN A 31 16.79 -2.27 -20.77
C ASN A 31 16.06 -3.59 -20.51
N LEU A 32 16.52 -4.33 -19.50
CA LEU A 32 16.00 -5.64 -19.13
C LEU A 32 14.48 -5.64 -18.80
N TYR A 33 13.98 -4.52 -18.26
CA TYR A 33 12.56 -4.31 -17.98
C TYR A 33 11.76 -4.10 -19.29
N ASN A 34 12.25 -3.21 -20.16
CA ASN A 34 11.53 -2.83 -21.39
C ASN A 34 11.60 -3.90 -22.49
N ILE A 35 12.66 -4.71 -22.54
CA ILE A 35 12.74 -5.81 -23.51
C ILE A 35 11.71 -6.90 -23.20
N GLY A 36 11.48 -7.18 -21.91
CA GLY A 36 10.39 -8.05 -21.46
C GLY A 36 9.03 -7.53 -21.92
N THR A 37 8.77 -6.22 -21.78
CA THR A 37 7.50 -5.61 -22.24
C THR A 37 7.31 -5.65 -23.76
N LEU A 38 8.38 -5.48 -24.55
CA LEU A 38 8.31 -5.56 -26.01
C LEU A 38 8.03 -7.00 -26.47
N LEU A 39 8.79 -7.96 -25.95
CA LEU A 39 8.61 -9.36 -26.29
C LEU A 39 7.24 -9.87 -25.85
N HIS A 40 6.76 -9.42 -24.69
CA HIS A 40 5.40 -9.66 -24.22
C HIS A 40 4.35 -9.14 -25.21
N GLN A 41 4.48 -7.90 -25.69
CA GLN A 41 3.50 -7.36 -26.64
C GLN A 41 3.58 -8.01 -28.03
N LEU A 42 4.80 -8.31 -28.52
CA LEU A 42 4.97 -9.04 -29.79
C LEU A 42 4.37 -10.44 -29.71
N LEU A 43 4.49 -11.14 -28.58
CA LEU A 43 3.84 -12.42 -28.35
C LEU A 43 2.31 -12.25 -28.28
N LYS A 44 1.82 -11.31 -27.45
CA LYS A 44 0.41 -11.01 -27.25
C LYS A 44 -0.34 -10.61 -28.53
N GLU A 45 0.35 -9.96 -29.47
CA GLU A 45 -0.21 -9.56 -30.76
C GLU A 45 0.24 -10.47 -31.92
N ASN A 46 0.74 -11.68 -31.61
CA ASN A 46 1.05 -12.78 -32.54
C ASN A 46 2.17 -12.52 -33.58
N PHE A 47 3.16 -11.68 -33.24
CA PHE A 47 4.34 -11.41 -34.09
C PHE A 47 5.52 -12.36 -33.84
N ILE A 48 5.58 -13.05 -32.69
CA ILE A 48 6.57 -14.08 -32.35
C ILE A 48 5.87 -15.27 -31.66
N SER A 49 6.46 -16.46 -31.71
CA SER A 49 5.87 -17.67 -31.10
C SER A 49 6.23 -17.84 -29.62
N GLU A 50 5.43 -18.61 -28.89
CA GLU A 50 5.63 -18.88 -27.46
C GLU A 50 6.92 -19.66 -27.16
N ILE A 51 7.35 -20.53 -28.08
CA ILE A 51 8.65 -21.25 -28.00
C ILE A 51 9.81 -20.25 -28.05
N GLU A 52 9.73 -19.29 -28.99
CA GLU A 52 10.76 -18.26 -29.15
C GLU A 52 10.77 -17.26 -27.98
N ALA A 53 9.62 -17.01 -27.36
CA ALA A 53 9.49 -16.18 -26.16
C ALA A 53 10.05 -16.85 -24.90
N ASN A 54 9.80 -18.15 -24.72
CA ASN A 54 10.26 -18.91 -23.56
C ASN A 54 11.79 -19.12 -23.56
N ALA A 55 12.41 -19.30 -24.72
CA ALA A 55 13.87 -19.39 -24.84
C ALA A 55 14.62 -18.12 -24.39
N ALA A 56 13.95 -16.96 -24.39
CA ALA A 56 14.51 -15.68 -23.96
C ALA A 56 14.34 -15.41 -22.45
N GLY A 57 13.55 -16.21 -21.71
CA GLY A 57 13.43 -16.15 -20.25
C GLY A 57 12.51 -15.06 -19.68
N ILE A 58 11.40 -14.73 -20.37
CA ILE A 58 10.56 -13.55 -20.07
C ILE A 58 10.04 -13.53 -18.61
N VAL A 59 10.29 -12.41 -17.91
CA VAL A 59 9.66 -12.06 -16.62
C VAL A 59 8.42 -11.21 -16.92
N GLU A 60 7.24 -11.61 -16.44
CA GLU A 60 5.96 -10.92 -16.70
C GLU A 60 6.00 -9.43 -16.30
N MET A 61 5.61 -8.55 -17.24
CA MET A 61 5.43 -7.12 -17.00
C MET A 61 4.12 -6.62 -17.59
N HIS A 62 3.45 -5.73 -16.86
CA HIS A 62 2.07 -5.30 -17.14
C HIS A 62 1.94 -4.12 -18.10
N TYR A 63 2.96 -3.83 -18.90
CA TYR A 63 2.95 -2.71 -19.83
C TYR A 63 3.27 -3.18 -21.24
N ASP A 64 2.47 -2.72 -22.19
CA ASP A 64 2.74 -2.87 -23.62
C ASP A 64 3.83 -1.85 -23.99
N PHE A 65 4.89 -2.30 -24.68
CA PHE A 65 5.99 -1.43 -25.09
C PHE A 65 5.53 -0.31 -26.05
N PHE A 66 4.60 -0.63 -26.93
CA PHE A 66 3.86 0.31 -27.76
C PHE A 66 2.55 0.68 -27.08
N LEU A 67 2.26 1.98 -27.00
CA LEU A 67 1.06 2.52 -26.34
C LEU A 67 -0.27 2.09 -26.99
N THR A 68 -0.22 1.49 -28.17
CA THR A 68 -1.38 1.05 -28.96
C THR A 68 -1.08 -0.30 -29.60
N ASN A 69 -2.15 -1.02 -30.00
CA ASN A 69 -2.01 -2.25 -30.77
C ASN A 69 -1.13 -2.06 -32.01
N ILE A 70 -0.25 -3.02 -32.25
CA ILE A 70 0.76 -3.02 -33.32
C ILE A 70 0.32 -3.76 -34.58
N LYS A 71 -0.99 -3.89 -34.84
CA LYS A 71 -1.53 -4.54 -36.04
C LYS A 71 -0.96 -4.01 -37.38
N ASN A 72 -0.43 -2.78 -37.40
CA ASN A 72 0.19 -2.13 -38.56
C ASN A 72 1.74 -2.13 -38.50
N LEU A 73 2.35 -2.98 -37.68
CA LEU A 73 3.79 -3.16 -37.57
C LEU A 73 4.29 -4.01 -38.74
N THR A 74 5.02 -3.40 -39.67
CA THR A 74 5.48 -4.09 -40.89
C THR A 74 6.90 -4.64 -40.78
N GLU A 75 7.70 -4.11 -39.85
CA GLU A 75 9.09 -4.51 -39.66
C GLU A 75 9.50 -4.27 -38.21
N ILE A 76 10.23 -5.22 -37.62
CA ILE A 76 10.89 -5.06 -36.33
C ILE A 76 12.24 -5.76 -36.34
N LYS A 77 13.27 -5.05 -35.88
CA LYS A 77 14.65 -5.52 -35.78
C LYS A 77 15.19 -5.15 -34.41
N MET A 78 15.94 -6.04 -33.78
CA MET A 78 16.61 -5.76 -32.51
C MET A 78 18.11 -5.90 -32.66
N TYR A 79 18.85 -5.09 -31.92
CA TYR A 79 20.31 -5.07 -31.91
C TYR A 79 20.79 -5.11 -30.46
N ASP A 80 21.70 -6.04 -30.14
CA ASP A 80 22.39 -6.07 -28.84
C ASP A 80 23.40 -4.91 -28.82
N LEU A 81 23.13 -3.89 -28.01
CA LEU A 81 24.01 -2.73 -27.82
C LEU A 81 25.23 -3.06 -26.94
N THR A 82 25.26 -4.21 -26.27
CA THR A 82 26.46 -4.73 -25.62
C THR A 82 27.42 -5.33 -26.64
N GLU A 83 26.91 -5.94 -27.72
CA GLU A 83 27.71 -6.44 -28.85
C GLU A 83 28.07 -5.31 -29.83
N TYR A 84 27.10 -4.43 -30.11
CA TYR A 84 27.19 -3.23 -30.96
C TYR A 84 27.07 -1.97 -30.09
N GLU A 85 28.05 -1.73 -29.22
CA GLU A 85 28.20 -0.43 -28.55
C GLU A 85 28.09 0.69 -29.60
N GLY A 86 27.52 1.85 -29.20
CA GLY A 86 27.44 3.08 -30.00
C GLY A 86 26.70 3.02 -31.34
N LEU A 87 25.88 1.99 -31.59
CA LEU A 87 25.07 1.86 -32.80
C LEU A 87 24.07 3.04 -32.96
N THR A 88 24.10 3.74 -34.11
CA THR A 88 23.25 4.91 -34.37
C THR A 88 22.07 4.62 -35.31
N MET A 89 21.05 5.48 -35.27
CA MET A 89 19.89 5.39 -36.18
C MET A 89 20.24 5.46 -37.67
N SER A 90 21.30 6.19 -38.04
CA SER A 90 21.76 6.26 -39.43
C SER A 90 22.31 4.92 -39.91
N ASP A 91 23.00 4.19 -39.04
CA ASP A 91 23.62 2.90 -39.38
C ASP A 91 22.54 1.82 -39.62
N VAL A 92 21.48 1.86 -38.82
CA VAL A 92 20.31 0.98 -38.97
C VAL A 92 19.55 1.29 -40.26
N LYS A 93 19.29 2.57 -40.57
CA LYS A 93 18.57 2.97 -41.80
C LYS A 93 19.33 2.62 -43.08
N LYS A 94 20.66 2.62 -43.06
CA LYS A 94 21.53 2.23 -44.21
C LYS A 94 21.70 0.72 -44.35
N GLY A 95 21.10 -0.09 -43.46
CA GLY A 95 21.14 -1.55 -43.51
C GLY A 95 22.51 -2.16 -43.19
N LYS A 96 23.46 -1.38 -42.64
CA LYS A 96 24.81 -1.83 -42.30
C LYS A 96 25.13 -1.42 -40.85
N PRO A 97 24.64 -2.18 -39.83
CA PRO A 97 24.96 -1.89 -38.44
C PRO A 97 26.48 -1.97 -38.23
N LYS A 98 27.08 -0.89 -37.74
CA LYS A 98 28.51 -0.81 -37.42
C LYS A 98 28.67 -0.60 -35.92
N LYS A 99 29.57 -1.38 -35.30
CA LYS A 99 29.99 -1.20 -33.90
C LYS A 99 30.76 0.13 -33.77
N ARG A 100 30.40 0.97 -32.80
CA ARG A 100 31.10 2.22 -32.45
C ARG A 100 31.31 2.26 -30.94
N PRO A 101 32.51 2.48 -30.38
CA PRO A 101 32.67 2.45 -28.92
C PRO A 101 31.71 3.42 -28.19
N TYR A 102 31.22 3.06 -26.99
CA TYR A 102 30.25 3.77 -26.09
C TYR A 102 30.59 5.24 -25.77
N ARG A 103 31.74 5.70 -26.24
CA ARG A 103 32.31 7.03 -26.10
C ARG A 103 32.63 7.56 -27.50
N ASP A 104 31.61 7.60 -28.37
CA ASP A 104 31.79 8.04 -29.76
C ASP A 104 32.02 9.55 -29.79
N GLU A 105 33.30 9.91 -29.80
CA GLU A 105 33.77 11.30 -29.79
C GLU A 105 33.20 12.10 -30.96
N SER A 106 32.76 11.45 -32.05
CA SER A 106 32.13 12.13 -33.19
C SER A 106 30.83 12.86 -32.83
N THR A 107 30.18 12.49 -31.72
CA THR A 107 28.97 13.14 -31.19
C THR A 107 29.24 14.37 -30.32
N LEU A 108 30.50 14.59 -29.93
CA LEU A 108 30.93 15.75 -29.17
C LEU A 108 31.18 16.94 -30.10
N THR A 109 30.88 18.15 -29.62
CA THR A 109 31.30 19.40 -30.28
C THR A 109 32.83 19.48 -30.35
N ASN A 110 33.37 20.31 -31.24
CA ASN A 110 34.84 20.46 -31.37
C ASN A 110 35.49 20.87 -30.04
N ASP A 111 34.83 21.70 -29.24
CA ASP A 111 35.31 22.12 -27.92
C ASP A 111 35.28 20.96 -26.91
N GLN A 112 34.22 20.17 -26.90
CA GLN A 112 34.11 18.98 -26.05
C GLN A 112 35.14 17.90 -26.44
N LYS A 113 35.48 17.78 -27.73
CA LYS A 113 36.58 16.91 -28.18
C LYS A 113 37.92 17.41 -27.67
N ALA A 114 38.20 18.72 -27.79
CA ALA A 114 39.43 19.31 -27.28
C ALA A 114 39.57 19.13 -25.76
N ILE A 115 38.47 19.29 -25.01
CA ILE A 115 38.42 19.05 -23.56
C ILE A 115 38.67 17.56 -23.25
N LEU A 116 38.01 16.64 -23.95
CA LEU A 116 38.22 15.21 -23.75
C LEU A 116 39.68 14.81 -24.07
N GLU A 117 40.29 15.39 -25.10
CA GLU A 117 41.69 15.15 -25.47
C GLU A 117 42.66 15.65 -24.39
N ALA A 118 42.42 16.86 -23.86
CA ALA A 118 43.18 17.40 -22.73
C ALA A 118 43.02 16.51 -21.47
N LEU A 119 41.80 16.04 -21.18
CA LEU A 119 41.54 15.14 -20.06
C LEU A 119 42.24 13.79 -20.23
N LYS A 120 42.30 13.22 -21.44
CA LYS A 120 43.05 11.99 -21.71
C LYS A 120 44.55 12.16 -21.45
N GLN A 121 45.13 13.32 -21.78
CA GLN A 121 46.56 13.60 -21.51
C GLN A 121 46.89 13.63 -20.01
N THR A 122 45.91 13.93 -19.16
CA THR A 122 46.11 13.87 -17.70
C THR A 122 46.17 12.46 -17.14
N GLY A 123 45.69 11.45 -17.89
CA GLY A 123 45.68 10.05 -17.48
C GLY A 123 44.75 9.71 -16.29
N ASN A 124 43.90 10.65 -15.84
CA ASN A 124 43.03 10.44 -14.68
C ASN A 124 41.66 9.84 -15.11
N PRO A 125 41.38 8.56 -14.79
CA PRO A 125 40.17 7.88 -15.26
C PRO A 125 38.87 8.47 -14.72
N ALA A 126 38.89 9.02 -13.50
CA ALA A 126 37.70 9.55 -12.82
C ALA A 126 37.17 10.83 -13.49
N LEU A 127 38.07 11.68 -14.02
CA LEU A 127 37.68 12.90 -14.73
C LEU A 127 37.10 12.59 -16.10
N ILE A 128 37.64 11.60 -16.79
CA ILE A 128 37.13 11.11 -18.08
C ILE A 128 35.74 10.48 -17.89
N GLU A 129 35.52 9.75 -16.79
CA GLU A 129 34.22 9.15 -16.47
C GLU A 129 33.17 10.21 -16.11
N SER A 130 33.55 11.25 -15.34
CA SER A 130 32.69 12.40 -15.04
C SER A 130 32.26 13.13 -16.30
N PHE A 131 33.17 13.35 -17.25
CA PHE A 131 32.88 14.01 -18.53
C PHE A 131 31.78 13.28 -19.31
N TRP A 132 31.83 11.94 -19.37
CA TRP A 132 30.80 11.16 -20.06
C TRP A 132 29.48 11.05 -19.30
N LYS A 133 29.51 11.08 -17.96
CA LYS A 133 28.30 11.12 -17.13
C LYS A 133 27.47 12.38 -17.36
N ASP A 134 28.13 13.52 -17.49
CA ASP A 134 27.46 14.81 -17.68
C ASP A 134 26.93 15.00 -19.12
N ASN A 135 27.48 14.26 -20.08
CA ASN A 135 27.18 14.43 -21.51
C ASN A 135 26.47 13.21 -22.18
N GLY A 136 26.14 12.13 -21.44
CA GLY A 136 25.81 10.81 -22.04
C GLY A 136 24.48 10.09 -21.71
N GLU A 137 23.62 10.48 -20.76
CA GLU A 137 22.42 9.70 -20.37
C GLU A 137 21.04 10.24 -20.86
N LYS A 138 20.10 9.33 -21.25
CA LYS A 138 18.66 9.61 -21.50
C LYS A 138 17.78 9.24 -20.30
N LYS A 139 16.88 10.14 -19.85
CA LYS A 139 16.05 10.03 -18.62
C LYS A 139 14.68 9.30 -18.79
N PHE A 140 14.27 8.44 -17.84
CA PHE A 140 12.93 7.81 -17.72
C PHE A 140 11.89 8.74 -17.01
N TYR A 141 10.58 8.63 -17.31
CA TYR A 141 9.51 9.47 -16.71
C TYR A 141 8.59 8.69 -15.75
N LYS A 142 8.51 9.12 -14.47
CA LYS A 142 7.57 8.62 -13.44
C LYS A 142 6.10 8.96 -13.78
N LYS A 143 5.16 8.08 -13.38
CA LYS A 143 3.70 8.33 -13.40
C LYS A 143 3.37 9.48 -12.43
N ARG A 144 2.51 10.42 -12.84
CA ARG A 144 2.25 11.70 -12.13
C ARG A 144 0.84 11.71 -11.52
N SER A 145 0.74 11.66 -10.19
CA SER A 145 -0.54 11.69 -9.45
C SER A 145 -0.39 12.40 -8.11
N GLY A 146 -1.49 12.90 -7.54
CA GLY A 146 -1.50 13.49 -6.20
C GLY A 146 -1.92 12.47 -5.16
N GLN A 147 -1.25 12.45 -4.02
CA GLN A 147 -1.31 11.54 -2.88
C GLN A 147 -1.04 12.32 -1.58
N PHE A 148 -0.91 11.60 -0.46
CA PHE A 148 -0.53 12.15 0.84
C PHE A 148 0.87 12.78 0.79
N TRP A 149 1.02 13.97 1.39
CA TRP A 149 2.33 14.59 1.57
C TRP A 149 3.15 13.80 2.59
N LYS A 150 4.25 13.18 2.14
CA LYS A 150 4.96 12.11 2.89
C LYS A 150 5.93 12.63 3.95
N TYR A 151 5.93 13.93 4.25
CA TYR A 151 6.97 14.56 5.08
C TYR A 151 6.42 15.57 6.08
N LEU A 152 7.01 15.66 7.27
CA LEU A 152 6.90 16.82 8.17
C LEU A 152 7.94 17.87 7.79
N CYS A 153 7.60 19.14 8.00
CA CYS A 153 8.53 20.25 7.85
C CYS A 153 9.15 20.62 9.20
N THR A 154 10.43 20.33 9.40
CA THR A 154 11.13 20.60 10.67
C THR A 154 11.49 22.07 10.87
N LEU A 155 11.44 22.88 9.81
CA LEU A 155 11.54 24.34 9.94
C LEU A 155 10.21 24.90 10.47
N PRO A 156 10.17 25.66 11.58
CA PRO A 156 8.92 26.10 12.21
C PRO A 156 8.27 27.28 11.45
N ILE A 157 7.80 26.99 10.24
CA ILE A 157 7.04 27.88 9.37
C ILE A 157 5.67 27.28 9.08
N ASN A 158 4.64 28.13 9.00
CA ASN A 158 3.29 27.69 8.69
C ASN A 158 3.12 27.48 7.18
N LEU A 159 3.00 26.21 6.78
CA LEU A 159 2.67 25.78 5.42
C LEU A 159 1.36 24.97 5.36
N GLU A 160 0.49 25.10 6.38
CA GLU A 160 -0.75 24.32 6.48
C GLU A 160 -1.67 24.53 5.28
N ARG A 161 -1.68 25.74 4.69
CA ARG A 161 -2.40 26.09 3.45
C ARG A 161 -2.07 25.16 2.27
N TYR A 162 -0.93 24.49 2.31
CA TYR A 162 -0.45 23.56 1.29
C TYR A 162 -0.45 22.10 1.76
N GLN A 163 -1.15 21.79 2.88
CA GLN A 163 -1.15 20.49 3.56
C GLN A 163 0.24 20.02 4.03
N ILE A 164 1.15 20.95 4.34
CA ILE A 164 2.48 20.66 4.89
C ILE A 164 2.50 21.09 6.36
N PHE A 165 2.79 20.15 7.27
CA PHE A 165 2.69 20.35 8.71
C PHE A 165 4.05 20.21 9.39
N ASN A 166 4.24 20.90 10.52
CA ASN A 166 5.46 20.80 11.32
C ASN A 166 5.46 19.62 12.30
N GLU A 167 4.27 19.15 12.67
CA GLU A 167 4.08 18.06 13.61
C GLU A 167 2.90 17.18 13.23
N LEU A 168 2.96 15.92 13.63
CA LEU A 168 1.88 14.95 13.48
C LEU A 168 1.13 14.80 14.81
N ASN A 169 -0.13 15.26 14.83
CA ASN A 169 -1.04 15.15 15.96
C ASN A 169 -2.47 14.84 15.44
N LYS A 170 -3.44 14.68 16.35
CA LYS A 170 -4.83 14.36 15.97
C LYS A 170 -5.46 15.38 15.00
N ARG A 171 -5.17 16.68 15.16
CA ARG A 171 -5.69 17.76 14.29
C ARG A 171 -5.02 17.70 12.91
N THR A 172 -3.69 17.66 12.87
CA THR A 172 -2.95 17.68 11.60
C THR A 172 -3.23 16.39 10.82
N ALA A 173 -3.29 15.24 11.48
CA ALA A 173 -3.72 13.98 10.88
C ALA A 173 -5.12 14.09 10.26
N ALA A 174 -6.10 14.68 10.95
CA ALA A 174 -7.44 14.89 10.40
C ALA A 174 -7.42 15.79 9.15
N LEU A 175 -6.69 16.91 9.17
CA LEU A 175 -6.57 17.81 8.01
C LEU A 175 -5.85 17.16 6.81
N MET A 176 -4.93 16.24 7.07
CA MET A 176 -4.25 15.46 6.04
C MET A 176 -5.13 14.36 5.43
N THR A 177 -6.16 13.89 6.15
CA THR A 177 -6.98 12.75 5.75
C THR A 177 -8.40 13.10 5.34
N GLU A 178 -8.89 14.30 5.66
CA GLU A 178 -10.26 14.73 5.40
C GLU A 178 -10.54 14.93 3.90
N ASP A 179 -9.69 15.67 3.19
CA ASP A 179 -9.85 15.95 1.76
C ASP A 179 -8.64 15.49 0.94
N ASN A 180 -8.89 15.07 -0.30
CA ASN A 180 -7.83 14.84 -1.28
C ASN A 180 -7.03 16.15 -1.49
N CYS A 181 -5.69 16.07 -1.63
CA CYS A 181 -4.84 17.25 -1.81
C CYS A 181 -5.27 18.19 -2.95
N PHE A 182 -5.83 17.65 -4.03
CA PHE A 182 -6.41 18.44 -5.12
C PHE A 182 -7.66 19.23 -4.66
N VAL A 183 -8.58 18.57 -3.94
CA VAL A 183 -9.79 19.20 -3.39
C VAL A 183 -9.41 20.23 -2.33
N TYR A 184 -8.46 19.89 -1.45
CA TYR A 184 -7.95 20.81 -0.43
C TYR A 184 -7.36 22.07 -1.07
N ALA A 185 -6.53 21.93 -2.11
CA ALA A 185 -6.03 23.08 -2.86
C ALA A 185 -7.18 23.93 -3.44
N CYS A 186 -8.24 23.32 -3.97
CA CYS A 186 -9.41 24.04 -4.47
C CYS A 186 -10.17 24.78 -3.36
N ILE A 187 -10.30 24.19 -2.16
CA ILE A 187 -10.88 24.84 -0.98
C ILE A 187 -10.05 26.08 -0.62
N GLN A 188 -8.72 25.95 -0.58
CA GLN A 188 -7.82 27.04 -0.27
C GLN A 188 -7.84 28.15 -1.34
N ALA A 189 -8.20 27.82 -2.58
CA ALA A 189 -8.41 28.78 -3.68
C ALA A 189 -9.77 29.47 -3.63
N GLY A 190 -10.60 29.20 -2.60
CA GLY A 190 -11.90 29.84 -2.42
C GLY A 190 -12.94 29.41 -3.45
N VAL A 191 -12.89 28.15 -3.90
CA VAL A 191 -13.99 27.54 -4.65
C VAL A 191 -15.21 27.41 -3.73
N ASP A 192 -16.41 27.66 -4.25
CA ASP A 192 -17.64 27.62 -3.46
C ASP A 192 -17.97 26.21 -2.96
N GLY A 193 -18.74 26.14 -1.88
CA GLY A 193 -19.05 24.86 -1.22
C GLY A 193 -19.79 23.86 -2.11
N GLU A 194 -20.66 24.32 -3.01
CA GLU A 194 -21.43 23.43 -3.88
C GLU A 194 -20.54 22.76 -4.93
N THR A 195 -19.62 23.54 -5.53
CA THR A 195 -18.61 23.00 -6.44
C THR A 195 -17.63 22.06 -5.73
N ILE A 196 -17.19 22.40 -4.50
CA ILE A 196 -16.33 21.52 -3.71
C ILE A 196 -17.02 20.21 -3.37
N ASP A 197 -18.28 20.26 -2.98
CA ASP A 197 -19.06 19.05 -2.69
C ASP A 197 -19.15 18.19 -3.94
N HIS A 198 -19.45 18.79 -5.11
CA HIS A 198 -19.41 18.06 -6.39
C HIS A 198 -18.03 17.42 -6.67
N MET A 199 -16.93 18.13 -6.44
CA MET A 199 -15.58 17.56 -6.60
C MET A 199 -15.35 16.37 -5.67
N ARG A 200 -15.86 16.39 -4.43
CA ARG A 200 -15.80 15.26 -3.49
C ARG A 200 -16.60 14.05 -3.99
N GLU A 201 -17.70 14.28 -4.71
CA GLU A 201 -18.50 13.20 -5.32
C GLU A 201 -17.72 12.45 -6.42
N VAL A 202 -16.91 13.20 -7.17
CA VAL A 202 -16.15 12.71 -8.33
C VAL A 202 -14.78 12.15 -7.91
N ILE A 203 -14.05 12.83 -7.01
CA ILE A 203 -12.71 12.44 -6.55
C ILE A 203 -12.81 11.51 -5.33
N ARG A 204 -12.94 10.21 -5.62
CA ARG A 204 -13.17 9.15 -4.61
C ARG A 204 -11.92 8.48 -4.06
N VAL A 205 -10.77 8.80 -4.63
CA VAL A 205 -9.50 8.13 -4.35
C VAL A 205 -8.46 9.15 -3.90
N ARG A 206 -7.57 8.73 -2.99
CA ARG A 206 -6.43 9.56 -2.57
C ARG A 206 -5.45 9.79 -3.70
N ASP A 207 -5.21 8.76 -4.51
CA ASP A 207 -4.35 8.84 -5.69
C ASP A 207 -5.14 9.46 -6.85
N PHE A 208 -5.07 10.79 -6.99
CA PHE A 208 -5.75 11.50 -8.07
C PHE A 208 -4.78 11.75 -9.23
N PRO A 209 -4.87 10.99 -10.34
CA PRO A 209 -3.90 11.10 -11.42
C PRO A 209 -4.10 12.39 -12.22
N GLN A 210 -3.00 12.95 -12.67
CA GLN A 210 -2.99 14.16 -13.50
C GLN A 210 -3.88 14.02 -14.76
N SER A 211 -4.01 12.82 -15.32
CA SER A 211 -4.84 12.57 -16.50
C SER A 211 -6.33 12.81 -16.27
N LYS A 212 -6.80 12.81 -15.01
CA LYS A 212 -8.22 12.98 -14.64
C LYS A 212 -8.60 14.42 -14.32
N VAL A 213 -7.63 15.34 -14.26
CA VAL A 213 -7.88 16.77 -14.01
C VAL A 213 -8.79 17.39 -15.08
N GLN A 214 -8.69 16.93 -16.33
CA GLN A 214 -9.56 17.40 -17.42
C GLN A 214 -11.04 17.10 -17.14
N GLU A 215 -11.37 15.93 -16.58
CA GLU A 215 -12.76 15.55 -16.27
C GLU A 215 -13.38 16.46 -15.21
N ILE A 216 -12.58 16.90 -14.23
CA ILE A 216 -13.02 17.88 -13.22
C ILE A 216 -13.17 19.26 -13.83
N SER A 217 -12.25 19.64 -14.72
CA SER A 217 -12.31 20.91 -15.44
C SER A 217 -13.59 21.03 -16.26
N ASP A 218 -13.93 19.99 -17.03
CA ASP A 218 -15.15 19.94 -17.85
C ASP A 218 -16.42 19.98 -16.98
N ALA A 219 -16.43 19.27 -15.84
CA ALA A 219 -17.58 19.19 -14.94
C ALA A 219 -17.85 20.47 -14.13
N THR A 220 -16.80 21.21 -13.76
CA THR A 220 -16.90 22.38 -12.86
C THR A 220 -16.78 23.73 -13.58
N GLY A 221 -16.32 23.73 -14.83
CA GLY A 221 -15.99 24.96 -15.56
C GLY A 221 -14.72 25.66 -15.07
N ILE A 222 -13.96 25.06 -14.16
CA ILE A 222 -12.70 25.60 -13.65
C ILE A 222 -11.55 25.15 -14.54
N ALA A 223 -10.70 26.08 -15.00
CA ALA A 223 -9.45 25.77 -15.66
C ALA A 223 -8.33 25.54 -14.63
N PHE A 224 -7.44 24.59 -14.89
CA PHE A 224 -6.31 24.26 -14.01
C PHE A 224 -4.99 24.37 -14.74
N ASN A 225 -4.04 25.10 -14.18
CA ASN A 225 -2.65 25.13 -14.62
C ASN A 225 -1.79 24.36 -13.62
N VAL A 226 -1.37 23.15 -13.98
CA VAL A 226 -0.58 22.28 -13.10
C VAL A 226 0.89 22.40 -13.46
N THR A 227 1.66 23.06 -12.61
CA THR A 227 3.13 23.14 -12.66
C THR A 227 3.71 21.91 -12.00
N ILE A 228 4.58 21.16 -12.68
CA ILE A 228 5.17 19.94 -12.14
C ILE A 228 6.62 20.22 -11.74
N GLY A 229 6.94 19.99 -10.46
CA GLY A 229 8.27 20.20 -9.90
C GLY A 229 8.95 18.88 -9.49
N TYR A 230 10.27 18.83 -9.65
CA TYR A 230 11.10 17.67 -9.32
C TYR A 230 12.31 18.10 -8.50
N PHE A 231 12.46 17.59 -7.27
CA PHE A 231 13.59 17.98 -6.43
C PHE A 231 14.95 17.57 -7.01
N ASN A 232 15.01 16.38 -7.60
CA ASN A 232 16.24 15.76 -8.11
C ASN A 232 16.48 15.97 -9.62
N ASP A 233 15.66 16.80 -10.29
CA ASP A 233 15.79 17.04 -11.73
C ASP A 233 15.96 18.54 -12.02
N SER A 234 17.04 18.87 -12.74
CA SER A 234 17.32 20.23 -13.21
C SER A 234 16.43 20.68 -14.37
N ARG A 235 15.56 19.80 -14.88
CA ARG A 235 14.59 20.14 -15.94
C ARG A 235 13.63 21.25 -15.49
N HIS A 236 13.38 22.21 -16.38
CA HIS A 236 12.39 23.27 -16.19
C HIS A 236 11.02 22.68 -15.82
N ASN A 237 10.32 23.33 -14.89
CA ASN A 237 8.97 22.95 -14.49
C ASN A 237 8.05 22.89 -15.73
N GLU A 238 7.47 21.71 -15.99
CA GLU A 238 6.50 21.55 -17.08
C GLU A 238 5.13 22.03 -16.59
N ILE A 239 4.49 22.92 -17.35
CA ILE A 239 3.14 23.39 -17.05
C ILE A 239 2.15 22.66 -17.96
N LYS A 240 1.21 21.92 -17.36
CA LYS A 240 0.07 21.34 -18.09
C LYS A 240 -1.19 22.14 -17.82
N ARG A 241 -1.90 22.48 -18.90
CA ARG A 241 -3.13 23.27 -18.84
C ARG A 241 -4.34 22.38 -19.13
N TYR A 242 -5.35 22.50 -18.28
CA TYR A 242 -6.63 21.83 -18.40
C TYR A 242 -7.69 22.92 -18.51
N ILE A 243 -8.34 23.00 -19.67
CA ILE A 243 -9.32 24.03 -19.99
C ILE A 243 -10.65 23.31 -20.26
N PRO A 244 -11.76 23.76 -19.66
CA PRO A 244 -13.07 23.14 -19.90
C PRO A 244 -13.41 23.13 -21.39
N LYS A 245 -13.84 21.99 -21.91
CA LYS A 245 -14.21 21.81 -23.32
C LYS A 245 -15.70 22.01 -23.57
N GLU A 246 -16.52 21.70 -22.57
CA GLU A 246 -17.98 21.64 -22.69
C GLU A 246 -18.68 22.90 -22.17
N CYS A 247 -17.97 23.76 -21.43
CA CYS A 247 -18.53 24.96 -20.81
C CYS A 247 -17.54 26.13 -20.81
N LYS A 248 -18.03 27.35 -20.55
CA LYS A 248 -17.19 28.55 -20.42
C LYS A 248 -16.35 28.47 -19.15
N THR A 249 -15.08 28.88 -19.23
CA THR A 249 -14.20 28.97 -18.07
C THR A 249 -14.68 30.04 -17.09
N ILE A 250 -15.04 29.62 -15.87
CA ILE A 250 -15.50 30.54 -14.81
C ILE A 250 -14.36 31.05 -13.93
N ARG A 251 -13.27 30.28 -13.81
CA ARG A 251 -12.08 30.61 -12.99
C ARG A 251 -10.90 29.78 -13.47
N THR A 252 -9.68 30.29 -13.23
CA THR A 252 -8.43 29.53 -13.39
C THR A 252 -7.75 29.37 -12.03
N ILE A 253 -7.28 28.15 -11.72
CA ILE A 253 -6.51 27.83 -10.51
C ILE A 253 -5.13 27.32 -10.90
N ASP A 254 -4.09 27.94 -10.34
CA ASP A 254 -2.70 27.52 -10.51
C ASP A 254 -2.32 26.53 -9.40
N LEU A 255 -1.89 25.33 -9.80
CA LEU A 255 -1.50 24.23 -8.93
C LEU A 255 -0.04 23.87 -9.15
N LEU A 256 0.58 23.36 -8.09
CA LEU A 256 1.92 22.79 -8.08
C LEU A 256 1.78 21.30 -7.72
N LEU A 257 2.40 20.43 -8.50
CA LEU A 257 2.49 18.98 -8.26
C LEU A 257 3.94 18.60 -8.00
N VAL A 258 4.25 18.23 -6.75
CA VAL A 258 5.60 17.88 -6.28
C VAL A 258 5.51 16.64 -5.38
N GLU A 259 6.43 15.69 -5.54
CA GLU A 259 6.48 14.43 -4.76
C GLU A 259 5.10 13.75 -4.60
N ASP A 260 4.39 13.63 -5.71
CA ASP A 260 3.04 13.09 -5.77
C ASP A 260 2.04 13.83 -4.88
N HIS A 261 2.04 15.17 -4.82
CA HIS A 261 1.08 15.96 -4.03
C HIS A 261 0.68 17.27 -4.70
N TYR A 262 -0.63 17.57 -4.78
CA TYR A 262 -1.14 18.83 -5.30
C TYR A 262 -1.20 19.89 -4.20
N MET A 263 -0.71 21.08 -4.51
CA MET A 263 -0.79 22.25 -3.65
C MET A 263 -1.07 23.50 -4.49
N LEU A 264 -1.57 24.58 -3.88
CA LEU A 264 -1.73 25.85 -4.59
C LEU A 264 -0.38 26.43 -4.98
N ASN A 265 -0.24 26.88 -6.23
CA ASN A 265 0.99 27.48 -6.71
C ASN A 265 0.97 28.99 -6.47
N GLU A 266 1.38 29.41 -5.29
CA GLU A 266 1.34 30.80 -4.84
C GLU A 266 2.75 31.34 -4.55
N ARG A 267 2.84 32.64 -4.25
CA ARG A 267 4.07 33.27 -3.74
C ARG A 267 3.95 33.51 -2.24
N LEU A 268 4.95 33.09 -1.49
CA LEU A 268 4.98 33.21 -0.04
C LEU A 268 5.75 34.46 0.38
N PRO A 269 5.34 35.14 1.47
CA PRO A 269 6.00 36.32 2.01
C PRO A 269 7.28 35.95 2.80
N MET A 270 8.18 35.17 2.20
CA MET A 270 9.45 34.78 2.78
C MET A 270 10.56 34.76 1.72
N THR A 271 11.80 34.65 2.16
CA THR A 271 12.95 34.51 1.25
C THR A 271 13.62 33.15 1.41
N THR A 272 14.28 32.68 0.33
CA THR A 272 15.13 31.48 0.40
C THR A 272 16.38 31.71 1.27
N TYR A 273 16.82 32.96 1.45
CA TYR A 273 17.94 33.30 2.32
C TYR A 273 17.61 33.00 3.79
N PHE A 274 16.39 33.31 4.23
CA PHE A 274 15.93 32.97 5.57
C PHE A 274 15.98 31.45 5.81
N ILE A 275 15.45 30.65 4.89
CA ILE A 275 15.42 29.18 5.02
C ILE A 275 16.85 28.61 5.16
N ARG A 276 17.77 29.06 4.29
CA ARG A 276 19.17 28.60 4.28
C ARG A 276 19.94 28.97 5.54
N ASN A 277 19.64 30.13 6.13
CA ASN A 277 20.41 30.69 7.24
C ASN A 277 19.61 30.74 8.56
N TYR A 278 18.53 29.96 8.66
CA TYR A 278 17.59 30.03 9.78
C TYR A 278 18.26 29.93 11.16
N ARG A 279 19.20 28.99 11.34
CA ARG A 279 19.89 28.80 12.62
C ARG A 279 20.74 30.01 13.04
N GLU A 280 21.41 30.65 12.08
CA GLU A 280 22.22 31.86 12.34
C GLU A 280 21.33 33.06 12.65
N ILE A 281 20.28 33.24 11.84
CA ILE A 281 19.29 34.31 12.03
C ILE A 281 18.59 34.16 13.39
N LEU A 282 18.23 32.95 13.80
CA LEU A 282 17.60 32.71 15.09
C LEU A 282 18.53 33.08 16.25
N LYS A 283 19.85 32.82 16.11
CA LYS A 283 20.85 33.14 17.13
C LYS A 283 21.10 34.65 17.23
N GLU A 284 21.24 35.34 16.09
CA GLU A 284 21.60 36.76 16.06
C GLU A 284 20.38 37.70 16.12
N CYS A 285 19.22 37.24 15.68
CA CYS A 285 17.97 38.01 15.58
C CYS A 285 16.82 37.37 16.38
N GLY A 286 17.08 36.51 17.37
CA GLY A 286 16.06 35.79 18.13
C GLY A 286 15.01 36.67 18.83
N GLY A 287 15.34 37.93 19.14
CA GLY A 287 14.39 38.92 19.67
C GLY A 287 13.43 39.52 18.63
N MET A 288 13.59 39.19 17.34
CA MET A 288 12.73 39.64 16.24
C MET A 288 11.61 38.64 15.97
N ASN A 289 10.39 39.11 15.70
CA ASN A 289 9.29 38.22 15.26
C ASN A 289 9.69 37.44 13.99
N ILE A 290 9.35 36.15 13.97
CA ILE A 290 9.59 35.20 12.87
C ILE A 290 9.15 35.73 11.51
N GLU A 291 8.01 36.43 11.40
CA GLU A 291 7.55 37.01 10.12
C GLU A 291 8.54 38.02 9.55
N LYS A 292 9.17 38.82 10.41
CA LYS A 292 10.19 39.78 10.01
C LYS A 292 11.52 39.09 9.69
N GLN A 293 11.85 38.01 10.42
CA GLN A 293 13.00 37.17 10.10
C GLN A 293 12.85 36.52 8.71
N MET A 294 11.65 36.04 8.37
CA MET A 294 11.33 35.44 7.07
C MET A 294 11.57 36.38 5.88
N LYS A 295 11.56 37.69 6.13
CA LYS A 295 11.80 38.76 5.14
C LYS A 295 13.27 39.16 4.99
N ILE A 296 14.19 38.59 5.79
CA ILE A 296 15.63 38.82 5.65
C ILE A 296 16.09 38.20 4.33
N TYR A 297 16.73 38.97 3.46
CA TYR A 297 17.15 38.48 2.14
C TYR A 297 18.67 38.42 1.95
N THR A 298 19.44 39.08 2.81
CA THR A 298 20.90 39.12 2.76
C THR A 298 21.48 39.69 4.07
N LYS A 299 22.78 39.51 4.28
CA LYS A 299 23.58 40.15 5.34
C LYS A 299 24.62 41.04 4.67
N ARG A 300 24.65 42.34 5.00
CA ARG A 300 25.61 43.32 4.49
C ARG A 300 26.23 44.04 5.68
N GLU A 301 27.56 44.19 5.71
CA GLU A 301 28.27 44.91 6.79
C GLU A 301 27.85 44.44 8.20
N ASN A 302 27.72 43.12 8.39
CA ASN A 302 27.23 42.48 9.62
C ASN A 302 25.80 42.88 10.06
N LYS A 303 24.99 43.48 9.19
CA LYS A 303 23.57 43.78 9.42
C LYS A 303 22.68 42.97 8.48
N TYR A 304 21.65 42.34 9.03
CA TYR A 304 20.63 41.68 8.23
C TYR A 304 19.72 42.70 7.56
N VAL A 305 19.50 42.54 6.26
CA VAL A 305 18.64 43.44 5.47
C VAL A 305 17.28 42.77 5.24
N VAL A 306 16.22 43.43 5.69
CA VAL A 306 14.83 43.00 5.57
C VAL A 306 14.17 43.66 4.35
N ARG A 307 13.43 42.90 3.55
CA ARG A 307 12.59 43.43 2.47
C ARG A 307 11.18 42.88 2.53
N TYR A 308 10.24 43.74 2.90
CA TYR A 308 8.83 43.40 3.15
C TYR A 308 8.05 43.08 1.87
N ASP A 309 8.39 43.74 0.76
CA ASP A 309 7.80 43.54 -0.58
C ASP A 309 8.19 42.20 -1.20
N ARG A 310 9.30 41.60 -0.76
CA ARG A 310 9.82 40.37 -1.34
C ARG A 310 8.93 39.17 -1.01
N THR A 311 8.58 38.45 -2.07
CA THR A 311 7.89 37.15 -2.02
C THR A 311 8.65 36.14 -2.88
N THR A 312 8.56 34.86 -2.52
CA THR A 312 9.22 33.76 -3.22
C THR A 312 8.16 32.75 -3.70
N PRO A 313 8.23 32.26 -4.95
CA PRO A 313 7.35 31.19 -5.43
C PRO A 313 7.40 29.97 -4.51
N LEU A 314 6.26 29.30 -4.29
CA LEU A 314 6.21 28.08 -3.48
C LEU A 314 7.20 27.02 -3.95
N TRP A 315 7.36 26.85 -5.26
CA TRP A 315 8.37 25.94 -5.81
C TRP A 315 9.79 26.21 -5.27
N ASP A 316 10.22 27.47 -5.23
CA ASP A 316 11.55 27.84 -4.76
C ASP A 316 11.68 27.65 -3.24
N VAL A 317 10.61 27.89 -2.48
CA VAL A 317 10.54 27.58 -1.04
C VAL A 317 10.71 26.07 -0.82
N MET A 318 9.91 25.26 -1.51
CA MET A 318 9.93 23.80 -1.41
C MET A 318 11.29 23.23 -1.78
N LYS A 319 11.87 23.69 -2.89
CA LYS A 319 13.20 23.27 -3.34
C LYS A 319 14.27 23.63 -2.30
N THR A 320 14.21 24.83 -1.73
CA THR A 320 15.16 25.26 -0.69
C THR A 320 15.00 24.43 0.60
N LEU A 321 13.77 24.13 1.02
CA LEU A 321 13.51 23.26 2.19
C LEU A 321 14.08 21.86 1.98
N TRP A 322 13.93 21.31 0.77
CA TRP A 322 14.50 20.02 0.40
C TRP A 322 16.03 20.04 0.40
N GLU A 323 16.65 21.03 -0.24
CA GLU A 323 18.12 21.23 -0.26
C GLU A 323 18.69 21.36 1.16
N CYS A 324 17.98 22.04 2.06
CA CYS A 324 18.38 22.23 3.46
C CYS A 324 17.98 21.08 4.40
N LYS A 325 17.41 19.99 3.88
CA LYS A 325 16.99 18.80 4.64
C LYS A 325 15.98 19.09 5.77
N TYR A 326 15.05 20.02 5.54
CA TYR A 326 13.97 20.33 6.48
C TYR A 326 12.75 19.40 6.35
N PHE A 327 12.82 18.35 5.51
CA PHE A 327 11.75 17.37 5.38
C PHE A 327 12.11 16.06 6.06
N GLU A 328 11.27 15.63 7.00
CA GLU A 328 11.39 14.37 7.72
C GLU A 328 10.27 13.41 7.29
N PRO A 329 10.55 12.15 6.91
CA PRO A 329 9.53 11.22 6.46
C PRO A 329 8.51 10.90 7.56
N ILE A 330 7.23 10.84 7.21
CA ILE A 330 6.18 10.35 8.10
C ILE A 330 6.05 8.83 7.92
N SER A 331 6.15 8.06 8.99
CA SER A 331 5.83 6.63 8.91
C SER A 331 4.31 6.41 8.89
N TYR A 332 3.87 5.40 8.13
CA TYR A 332 2.45 5.02 8.12
C TYR A 332 1.94 4.64 9.51
N GLY A 333 2.78 4.00 10.34
CA GLY A 333 2.41 3.60 11.71
C GLY A 333 2.09 4.80 12.61
N GLU A 334 2.85 5.88 12.51
CA GLU A 334 2.60 7.11 13.27
C GLU A 334 1.28 7.77 12.84
N LEU A 335 0.98 7.79 11.53
CA LEU A 335 -0.29 8.34 11.03
C LEU A 335 -1.50 7.53 11.53
N PHE A 336 -1.41 6.19 11.51
CA PHE A 336 -2.49 5.31 11.99
C PHE A 336 -2.74 5.40 13.50
N THR A 337 -1.79 5.95 14.27
CA THR A 337 -1.98 6.22 15.70
C THR A 337 -3.09 7.25 15.94
N TYR A 338 -3.28 8.19 15.01
CA TYR A 338 -4.22 9.31 15.16
C TYR A 338 -5.51 9.16 14.35
N THR A 339 -5.51 8.34 13.31
CA THR A 339 -6.69 8.13 12.46
C THR A 339 -6.74 6.70 11.90
N THR A 340 -7.77 5.94 12.28
CA THR A 340 -8.06 4.59 11.73
C THR A 340 -8.81 4.67 10.39
N ASP A 341 -9.52 5.77 10.18
CA ASP A 341 -10.31 6.00 8.99
C ASP A 341 -9.51 6.89 8.04
N LEU A 342 -9.11 6.34 6.90
CA LEU A 342 -8.45 7.12 5.85
C LEU A 342 -9.44 7.98 5.04
N TYR A 343 -10.74 7.98 5.40
CA TYR A 343 -11.80 8.79 4.80
C TYR A 343 -12.97 8.97 5.79
N LYS A 344 -13.47 10.20 5.99
CA LYS A 344 -14.78 10.41 6.64
C LYS A 344 -15.86 9.84 5.72
N GLN A 345 -16.55 8.80 6.16
CA GLN A 345 -17.68 8.22 5.41
C GLN A 345 -18.93 9.12 5.42
N ASN A 346 -19.02 10.07 6.36
CA ASN A 346 -20.20 10.89 6.53
C ASN A 346 -20.11 12.14 5.66
N LEU A 347 -20.89 12.17 4.58
CA LEU A 347 -21.19 13.41 3.86
C LEU A 347 -21.90 14.40 4.80
N ALA A 348 -21.74 15.70 4.53
CA ALA A 348 -22.50 16.76 5.18
C ALA A 348 -24.02 16.47 5.13
N PRO A 349 -24.84 17.08 6.02
CA PRO A 349 -26.30 16.96 5.96
C PRO A 349 -26.81 17.24 4.54
N PHE A 350 -27.62 16.33 4.00
CA PHE A 350 -28.12 16.46 2.64
C PHE A 350 -29.11 17.63 2.54
N LYS A 351 -28.91 18.53 1.56
CA LYS A 351 -29.89 19.59 1.23
C LYS A 351 -31.15 19.01 0.54
N ASP A 352 -30.96 18.03 -0.33
CA ASP A 352 -31.99 17.30 -1.07
C ASP A 352 -31.49 15.88 -1.40
N LEU A 353 -32.22 15.08 -2.19
CA LEU A 353 -31.80 13.73 -2.65
C LEU A 353 -31.48 13.65 -4.15
N THR A 354 -31.40 14.78 -4.85
CA THR A 354 -31.03 14.82 -6.28
C THR A 354 -29.57 14.46 -6.47
N TYR A 355 -29.26 13.65 -7.48
CA TYR A 355 -27.90 13.21 -7.78
C TYR A 355 -27.74 12.89 -9.26
N ALA A 356 -26.51 12.96 -9.78
CA ALA A 356 -26.21 12.62 -11.17
C ALA A 356 -25.95 11.10 -11.32
N PRO A 357 -26.83 10.31 -11.99
CA PRO A 357 -26.69 8.86 -12.06
C PRO A 357 -25.38 8.41 -12.70
N LYS A 358 -24.88 9.14 -13.71
CA LYS A 358 -23.61 8.87 -14.39
C LYS A 358 -22.43 8.68 -13.43
N TYR A 359 -22.42 9.40 -12.31
CA TYR A 359 -21.34 9.32 -11.33
C TYR A 359 -21.72 8.42 -10.14
N CYS A 360 -23.01 8.32 -9.79
CA CYS A 360 -23.42 7.67 -8.55
C CYS A 360 -23.82 6.20 -8.68
N VAL A 361 -24.15 5.72 -9.88
CA VAL A 361 -24.59 4.34 -10.11
C VAL A 361 -23.76 3.65 -11.18
N GLN A 362 -23.42 2.39 -10.95
CA GLN A 362 -22.77 1.54 -11.93
C GLN A 362 -23.45 0.18 -11.96
N LEU A 363 -23.89 -0.26 -13.14
CA LEU A 363 -24.50 -1.59 -13.28
C LEU A 363 -23.50 -2.67 -12.86
N LYS A 364 -23.91 -3.49 -11.89
CA LYS A 364 -23.09 -4.56 -11.33
C LYS A 364 -23.04 -5.71 -12.32
N LYS A 365 -22.01 -5.70 -13.14
CA LYS A 365 -21.74 -6.76 -14.12
C LYS A 365 -20.59 -7.62 -13.65
N LYS A 366 -20.63 -8.90 -14.04
CA LYS A 366 -19.41 -9.69 -14.07
C LYS A 366 -18.46 -8.93 -14.97
N ALA A 367 -17.28 -8.58 -14.47
CA ALA A 367 -16.26 -8.00 -15.33
C ALA A 367 -16.10 -8.95 -16.53
N GLU A 368 -16.40 -8.47 -17.74
CA GLU A 368 -16.09 -9.23 -18.94
C GLU A 368 -14.61 -9.53 -18.85
N SER A 369 -14.27 -10.81 -18.87
CA SER A 369 -12.93 -11.21 -19.21
C SER A 369 -12.72 -10.73 -20.65
N LYS A 370 -12.23 -9.50 -20.82
CA LYS A 370 -11.07 -9.38 -21.70
C LYS A 370 -10.16 -10.51 -21.21
N GLU A 371 -9.77 -11.45 -22.08
CA GLU A 371 -8.82 -12.54 -21.75
C GLU A 371 -7.45 -11.92 -21.39
N VAL A 372 -7.46 -11.18 -20.31
CA VAL A 372 -6.49 -10.23 -19.81
C VAL A 372 -6.46 -10.53 -18.33
N ASN A 373 -5.55 -11.44 -18.01
CA ASN A 373 -4.91 -11.54 -16.72
C ASN A 373 -5.87 -11.74 -15.54
N LYS A 374 -6.33 -12.98 -15.38
CA LYS A 374 -6.49 -13.53 -14.02
C LYS A 374 -5.13 -13.58 -13.27
N ASN A 375 -4.01 -13.45 -13.99
CA ASN A 375 -2.65 -13.24 -13.46
C ASN A 375 -2.27 -11.76 -13.28
N LYS A 376 -3.23 -10.83 -13.08
CA LYS A 376 -2.89 -9.46 -12.63
C LYS A 376 -2.26 -9.57 -11.24
N CYS A 377 -0.93 -9.57 -11.15
CA CYS A 377 -0.08 -9.64 -9.94
C CYS A 377 -0.88 -9.89 -8.65
N LYS A 378 -1.53 -11.06 -8.56
CA LYS A 378 -1.94 -11.57 -7.27
C LYS A 378 -0.64 -12.09 -6.71
N PHE A 379 -0.26 -11.62 -5.53
CA PHE A 379 0.57 -12.45 -4.68
C PHE A 379 -0.16 -13.79 -4.59
N ILE A 380 0.38 -14.82 -5.24
CA ILE A 380 -0.09 -16.19 -5.11
C ILE A 380 0.78 -16.77 -4.01
N PRO A 381 0.21 -17.04 -2.83
CA PRO A 381 0.97 -17.69 -1.77
C PRO A 381 1.46 -19.05 -2.27
N GLU A 382 2.76 -19.30 -2.16
CA GLU A 382 3.35 -20.60 -2.44
C GLU A 382 3.48 -21.43 -1.17
N HIS A 383 3.53 -20.75 -0.02
CA HIS A 383 3.64 -21.37 1.30
C HIS A 383 2.58 -20.79 2.23
N VAL A 384 1.91 -21.65 3.00
CA VAL A 384 0.90 -21.25 3.98
C VAL A 384 1.32 -21.74 5.35
N PHE A 385 1.29 -20.83 6.32
CA PHE A 385 1.64 -21.08 7.70
C PHE A 385 0.54 -20.60 8.66
N PHE A 386 0.49 -21.23 9.82
CA PHE A 386 -0.32 -20.83 10.95
C PHE A 386 0.62 -20.57 12.11
N ALA A 387 0.44 -19.48 12.84
CA ALA A 387 1.37 -19.08 13.88
C ALA A 387 0.66 -18.40 15.05
N ASP A 388 1.32 -18.42 16.21
CA ASP A 388 0.88 -17.75 17.43
C ASP A 388 2.09 -17.34 18.27
N PHE A 389 2.01 -16.20 18.94
CA PHE A 389 3.06 -15.73 19.86
C PHE A 389 2.62 -15.91 21.31
N GLU A 390 3.57 -16.30 22.16
CA GLU A 390 3.47 -16.06 23.59
C GLU A 390 4.31 -14.85 23.99
N CYS A 391 3.77 -14.06 24.92
CA CYS A 391 4.35 -12.78 25.31
C CYS A 391 4.15 -12.50 26.80
N SER A 392 5.01 -11.64 27.34
CA SER A 392 4.86 -11.18 28.71
C SER A 392 3.61 -10.31 28.88
N THR A 393 2.95 -10.44 30.02
CA THR A 393 1.69 -9.75 30.34
C THR A 393 1.87 -8.53 31.24
N ASP A 394 3.12 -8.24 31.64
CA ASP A 394 3.48 -7.10 32.48
C ASP A 394 4.05 -5.93 31.66
N GLY A 395 3.50 -4.73 31.84
CA GLY A 395 4.00 -3.51 31.23
C GLY A 395 3.92 -3.50 29.69
N PHE A 396 5.05 -3.24 29.02
CA PHE A 396 5.13 -3.38 27.56
C PHE A 396 5.32 -4.84 27.19
N HIS A 397 4.30 -5.42 26.57
CA HIS A 397 4.30 -6.84 26.22
C HIS A 397 5.43 -7.15 25.23
N LYS A 398 6.23 -8.17 25.54
CA LYS A 398 7.35 -8.64 24.71
C LYS A 398 7.11 -10.10 24.35
N ALA A 399 7.14 -10.40 23.05
CA ALA A 399 7.12 -11.78 22.57
C ALA A 399 8.39 -12.50 23.04
N PHE A 400 8.21 -13.72 23.55
CA PHE A 400 9.31 -14.59 24.00
C PHE A 400 9.26 -15.98 23.37
N ASN A 401 8.15 -16.36 22.75
CA ASN A 401 8.02 -17.62 22.04
C ASN A 401 7.10 -17.42 20.83
N ILE A 402 7.40 -18.08 19.73
CA ILE A 402 6.50 -18.22 18.59
C ILE A 402 6.48 -19.67 18.17
N CYS A 403 5.29 -20.23 17.98
CA CYS A 403 5.12 -21.52 17.33
C CYS A 403 4.47 -21.32 15.96
N TYR A 404 4.82 -22.17 15.01
CA TYR A 404 4.21 -22.14 13.69
C TYR A 404 4.19 -23.52 13.03
N ASP A 405 3.12 -23.78 12.28
CA ASP A 405 2.94 -24.97 11.47
C ASP A 405 2.78 -24.61 9.98
N SER A 406 3.31 -25.43 9.08
CA SER A 406 2.93 -25.42 7.66
C SER A 406 1.50 -25.96 7.48
N GLU A 407 0.86 -25.66 6.33
CA GLU A 407 -0.49 -26.13 6.02
C GLU A 407 -0.69 -27.65 6.21
N ASP A 408 0.24 -28.46 5.74
CA ASP A 408 0.22 -29.92 5.88
C ASP A 408 0.73 -30.42 7.25
N GLY A 409 1.33 -29.53 8.04
CA GLY A 409 1.98 -29.85 9.32
C GLY A 409 3.31 -30.57 9.21
N SER A 410 3.92 -30.64 8.02
CA SER A 410 5.27 -31.19 7.83
C SER A 410 6.33 -30.37 8.54
N VAL A 411 6.10 -29.06 8.67
CA VAL A 411 6.89 -28.15 9.51
C VAL A 411 6.04 -27.81 10.74
N SER A 412 6.59 -28.06 11.94
CA SER A 412 5.98 -27.66 13.22
C SER A 412 7.09 -27.27 14.21
N GLU A 413 7.41 -25.97 14.23
CA GLU A 413 8.57 -25.45 14.93
C GLU A 413 8.18 -24.45 16.03
N SER A 414 9.14 -24.19 16.91
CA SER A 414 9.08 -23.14 17.91
C SER A 414 10.39 -22.36 17.94
N ILE A 415 10.31 -21.07 18.26
CA ILE A 415 11.47 -20.21 18.43
C ILE A 415 11.31 -19.45 19.75
N TRP A 416 12.19 -19.77 20.69
CA TRP A 416 12.24 -19.14 22.02
C TRP A 416 13.28 -18.02 22.05
N GLY A 417 12.93 -16.91 22.71
CA GLY A 417 13.81 -15.78 22.99
C GLY A 417 13.27 -14.44 22.50
N GLN A 418 13.95 -13.37 22.88
CA GLN A 418 13.53 -11.98 22.58
C GLN A 418 13.55 -11.65 21.08
N ASN A 419 14.31 -12.41 20.28
CA ASN A 419 14.43 -12.23 18.84
C ASN A 419 13.49 -13.15 18.04
N CYS A 420 12.57 -13.86 18.70
CA CYS A 420 11.73 -14.88 18.07
C CYS A 420 10.98 -14.36 16.82
N ALA A 421 10.50 -13.12 16.83
CA ALA A 421 9.80 -12.52 15.70
C ALA A 421 10.72 -12.30 14.48
N THR A 422 11.97 -11.89 14.68
CA THR A 422 12.93 -11.70 13.57
C THR A 422 13.40 -13.04 13.03
N GLU A 423 13.75 -13.98 13.91
CA GLU A 423 14.15 -15.33 13.49
C GLU A 423 13.03 -16.05 12.74
N PHE A 424 11.77 -15.88 13.17
CA PHE A 424 10.61 -16.39 12.45
C PHE A 424 10.56 -15.84 11.01
N LEU A 425 10.66 -14.51 10.85
CA LEU A 425 10.70 -13.89 9.52
C LEU A 425 11.90 -14.36 8.68
N GLU A 426 13.01 -14.71 9.32
CA GLU A 426 14.19 -15.25 8.65
C GLU A 426 13.99 -16.67 8.13
N ARG A 427 13.20 -17.50 8.83
CA ARG A 427 12.88 -18.88 8.41
C ARG A 427 11.78 -18.96 7.36
N LEU A 428 10.94 -17.93 7.22
CA LEU A 428 9.84 -17.94 6.24
C LEU A 428 10.36 -17.85 4.79
N PRO A 429 9.90 -18.72 3.88
CA PRO A 429 10.21 -18.61 2.45
C PRO A 429 9.53 -17.38 1.81
N ASP A 430 10.00 -17.02 0.61
CA ASP A 430 9.30 -16.01 -0.21
C ASP A 430 7.86 -16.44 -0.51
N LYS A 431 6.97 -15.47 -0.71
CA LYS A 431 5.55 -15.70 -0.99
C LYS A 431 4.80 -16.50 0.09
N SER A 432 5.13 -16.25 1.36
CA SER A 432 4.45 -16.85 2.51
C SER A 432 3.14 -16.14 2.88
N LEU A 433 2.06 -16.90 3.07
CA LEU A 433 0.80 -16.47 3.69
C LEU A 433 0.73 -17.02 5.12
N ILE A 434 0.67 -16.14 6.12
CA ILE A 434 0.62 -16.53 7.53
C ILE A 434 -0.72 -16.14 8.14
N TYR A 435 -1.35 -17.08 8.83
CA TYR A 435 -2.54 -16.84 9.63
C TYR A 435 -2.21 -16.79 11.12
N PHE A 436 -2.60 -15.69 11.76
CA PHE A 436 -2.70 -15.59 13.22
C PHE A 436 -4.17 -15.59 13.62
N HIS A 437 -4.50 -16.00 14.84
CA HIS A 437 -5.86 -15.93 15.35
C HIS A 437 -6.02 -14.70 16.23
N ASN A 438 -6.81 -13.72 15.78
CA ASN A 438 -6.90 -12.40 16.39
C ASN A 438 -5.62 -11.54 16.20
N LEU A 439 -5.17 -11.47 14.95
CA LEU A 439 -3.92 -10.86 14.46
C LEU A 439 -3.55 -9.48 15.05
N SER A 440 -4.54 -8.65 15.40
CA SER A 440 -4.33 -7.24 15.82
C SER A 440 -3.31 -7.09 16.94
N TYR A 441 -3.15 -8.14 17.76
CA TYR A 441 -2.18 -8.19 18.82
C TYR A 441 -0.79 -8.59 18.31
N ASP A 442 -0.67 -9.76 17.68
CA ASP A 442 0.59 -10.36 17.21
C ASP A 442 1.34 -9.52 16.17
N ILE A 443 0.57 -8.81 15.34
CA ILE A 443 1.12 -8.02 14.23
C ILE A 443 2.11 -6.94 14.70
N ASN A 444 1.97 -6.47 15.95
CA ASN A 444 2.86 -5.46 16.54
C ASN A 444 4.28 -5.98 16.78
N PHE A 445 4.46 -7.30 16.91
CA PHE A 445 5.78 -7.93 17.01
C PHE A 445 6.46 -8.05 15.64
N ILE A 446 5.67 -8.19 14.57
CA ILE A 446 6.20 -8.40 13.21
C ILE A 446 6.44 -7.08 12.46
N LEU A 447 5.51 -6.13 12.53
CA LEU A 447 5.52 -4.92 11.68
C LEU A 447 6.80 -4.10 11.79
N ARG A 448 7.38 -4.01 12.98
CA ARG A 448 8.62 -3.27 13.25
C ARG A 448 9.84 -3.82 12.51
N HIS A 449 9.77 -5.06 12.04
CA HIS A 449 10.88 -5.76 11.36
C HIS A 449 10.71 -5.80 9.83
N MET A 450 9.54 -5.42 9.30
CA MET A 450 9.28 -5.42 7.86
C MET A 450 10.10 -4.35 7.15
N THR A 451 10.66 -4.67 5.99
CA THR A 451 11.41 -3.72 5.14
C THR A 451 10.47 -2.70 4.50
N GLU A 452 9.30 -3.16 4.07
CA GLU A 452 8.29 -2.34 3.41
C GLU A 452 6.89 -2.91 3.69
N VAL A 453 5.91 -2.06 3.96
CA VAL A 453 4.50 -2.43 3.91
C VAL A 453 3.95 -2.07 2.54
N LYS A 454 3.43 -3.05 1.81
CA LYS A 454 2.92 -2.90 0.45
C LYS A 454 1.41 -2.82 0.44
N GLY A 455 0.88 -1.87 -0.33
CA GLY A 455 -0.56 -1.62 -0.42
C GLY A 455 -1.11 -0.98 0.86
N THR A 456 -2.44 -0.92 0.95
CA THR A 456 -3.12 -0.40 2.15
C THR A 456 -3.42 -1.57 3.09
N PRO A 457 -2.94 -1.56 4.34
CA PRO A 457 -3.37 -2.50 5.37
C PRO A 457 -4.90 -2.54 5.47
N ILE A 458 -5.47 -3.74 5.58
CA ILE A 458 -6.92 -3.91 5.74
C ILE A 458 -7.21 -3.95 7.24
N ILE A 459 -7.72 -2.82 7.76
CA ILE A 459 -8.06 -2.63 9.17
C ILE A 459 -9.54 -2.25 9.26
N LYS A 460 -10.28 -2.88 10.18
CA LYS A 460 -11.69 -2.57 10.46
C LYS A 460 -11.86 -2.22 11.93
N GLY A 461 -12.07 -0.93 12.22
CA GLY A 461 -12.03 -0.43 13.60
C GLY A 461 -10.65 -0.64 14.21
N SER A 462 -10.56 -1.24 15.39
CA SER A 462 -9.28 -1.61 16.03
C SER A 462 -8.70 -2.93 15.54
N ARG A 463 -9.33 -3.60 14.57
CA ARG A 463 -8.98 -4.96 14.17
C ARG A 463 -8.19 -5.00 12.85
N THR A 464 -6.97 -5.50 12.92
CA THR A 464 -6.14 -5.77 11.74
C THR A 464 -6.58 -7.08 11.09
N MET A 465 -7.01 -7.03 9.83
CA MET A 465 -7.50 -8.20 9.10
C MET A 465 -6.46 -8.76 8.13
N GLN A 466 -5.70 -7.88 7.46
CA GLN A 466 -4.64 -8.30 6.54
C GLN A 466 -3.57 -7.22 6.40
N ILE A 467 -2.31 -7.65 6.36
CA ILE A 467 -1.16 -6.83 5.98
C ILE A 467 -0.36 -7.56 4.90
N THR A 468 0.18 -6.81 3.95
CA THR A 468 1.10 -7.31 2.92
C THR A 468 2.37 -6.48 2.98
N GLY A 469 3.53 -7.11 2.83
CA GLY A 469 4.80 -6.40 2.89
C GLY A 469 5.98 -7.21 2.35
N LEU A 470 7.16 -6.60 2.42
CA LEU A 470 8.44 -7.24 2.13
C LEU A 470 9.30 -7.35 3.39
N TYR A 471 9.98 -8.47 3.55
CA TYR A 471 11.05 -8.67 4.51
C TYR A 471 12.32 -9.14 3.80
N LYS A 472 13.35 -8.29 3.77
CA LYS A 472 14.63 -8.56 3.07
C LYS A 472 14.42 -9.04 1.61
N GLY A 473 13.45 -8.42 0.90
CA GLY A 473 13.08 -8.76 -0.47
C GLY A 473 12.05 -9.88 -0.64
N ARG A 474 11.74 -10.66 0.42
CA ARG A 474 10.71 -11.69 0.42
C ARG A 474 9.33 -11.10 0.66
N ALA A 475 8.36 -11.44 -0.16
CA ALA A 475 6.99 -11.03 -0.03
C ALA A 475 6.23 -11.90 0.98
N ILE A 476 5.52 -11.23 1.90
CA ILE A 476 4.79 -11.87 2.98
C ILE A 476 3.39 -11.27 3.06
N ILE A 477 2.38 -12.13 3.22
CA ILE A 477 1.02 -11.74 3.58
C ILE A 477 0.69 -12.32 4.95
N ILE A 478 0.12 -11.47 5.82
CA ILE A 478 -0.34 -11.87 7.14
C ILE A 478 -1.84 -11.60 7.21
N LYS A 479 -2.63 -12.60 7.62
CA LYS A 479 -4.10 -12.53 7.72
C LYS A 479 -4.60 -12.93 9.09
N ASP A 480 -5.73 -12.35 9.47
CA ASP A 480 -6.45 -12.71 10.68
C ASP A 480 -7.42 -13.86 10.40
N SER A 481 -7.12 -15.06 10.92
CA SER A 481 -8.02 -16.20 10.80
C SER A 481 -9.36 -15.98 11.52
N TYR A 482 -9.39 -15.18 12.58
CA TYR A 482 -10.63 -14.88 13.33
C TYR A 482 -11.62 -14.12 12.44
N SER A 483 -11.16 -13.48 11.34
CA SER A 483 -12.02 -12.68 10.46
C SER A 483 -12.76 -13.55 9.44
N VAL A 484 -12.28 -14.79 9.29
CA VAL A 484 -12.91 -15.87 8.56
C VAL A 484 -13.73 -16.74 9.52
N ILE A 485 -13.15 -17.18 10.63
CA ILE A 485 -13.82 -18.03 11.62
C ILE A 485 -13.94 -17.26 12.94
N ASN A 486 -15.04 -16.53 13.10
CA ASN A 486 -15.30 -15.65 14.24
C ASN A 486 -15.73 -16.42 15.51
N LYS A 487 -14.92 -17.39 15.94
CA LYS A 487 -15.13 -18.21 17.14
C LYS A 487 -13.80 -18.40 17.87
N LYS A 488 -13.86 -18.56 19.20
CA LYS A 488 -12.65 -18.79 20.01
C LYS A 488 -12.02 -20.13 19.63
N LEU A 489 -10.68 -20.18 19.54
CA LEU A 489 -9.90 -21.40 19.26
C LEU A 489 -10.34 -22.62 20.07
N LYS A 490 -10.62 -22.46 21.37
CA LYS A 490 -11.08 -23.57 22.23
C LYS A 490 -12.33 -24.30 21.74
N LEU A 491 -13.13 -23.69 20.87
CA LEU A 491 -14.34 -24.28 20.31
C LEU A 491 -14.08 -25.06 19.02
N PHE A 492 -12.92 -24.87 18.37
CA PHE A 492 -12.61 -25.47 17.07
C PHE A 492 -12.64 -27.01 17.11
N PRO A 493 -12.09 -27.69 18.15
CA PRO A 493 -12.12 -29.15 18.20
C PRO A 493 -13.54 -29.70 18.15
N ALA A 494 -14.46 -29.13 18.93
CA ALA A 494 -15.87 -29.54 18.92
C ALA A 494 -16.59 -29.10 17.64
N MET A 495 -16.35 -27.88 17.16
CA MET A 495 -17.02 -27.34 15.97
C MET A 495 -16.69 -28.09 14.68
N PHE A 496 -15.43 -28.54 14.54
CA PHE A 496 -14.94 -29.19 13.34
C PHE A 496 -14.70 -30.70 13.54
N ASN A 497 -15.05 -31.24 14.72
CA ASN A 497 -14.82 -32.62 15.11
C ASN A 497 -13.36 -33.06 14.95
N LEU A 498 -12.43 -32.20 15.39
CA LEU A 498 -10.98 -32.43 15.26
C LEU A 498 -10.49 -33.48 16.26
N GLN A 499 -9.47 -34.24 15.85
CA GLN A 499 -8.82 -35.26 16.70
C GLN A 499 -7.64 -34.70 17.50
N THR A 500 -7.41 -33.39 17.48
CA THR A 500 -6.26 -32.70 18.11
C THR A 500 -6.30 -32.70 19.64
N GLY A 501 -7.42 -33.03 20.26
CA GLY A 501 -7.66 -32.78 21.69
C GLY A 501 -8.07 -31.32 21.97
N PRO A 502 -8.39 -31.00 23.24
CA PRO A 502 -8.80 -29.66 23.64
C PRO A 502 -7.63 -28.66 23.67
N LYS A 503 -7.96 -27.39 23.90
CA LYS A 503 -6.97 -26.35 24.23
C LYS A 503 -6.47 -26.56 25.67
N GLU A 504 -5.17 -26.42 25.86
CA GLU A 504 -4.47 -26.72 27.13
C GLU A 504 -4.56 -25.57 28.16
N VAL A 505 -4.00 -25.78 29.34
CA VAL A 505 -3.92 -24.78 30.42
C VAL A 505 -2.59 -24.02 30.38
N PHE A 506 -2.63 -22.69 30.51
CA PHE A 506 -1.42 -21.84 30.52
C PHE A 506 -1.49 -20.73 31.57
N PRO A 507 -0.45 -20.55 32.42
CA PRO A 507 -0.41 -19.52 33.45
C PRO A 507 0.09 -18.17 32.91
N TYR A 508 -0.71 -17.47 32.10
CA TYR A 508 -0.30 -16.22 31.42
C TYR A 508 0.35 -15.15 32.31
N ASN A 509 -0.21 -14.93 33.51
CA ASN A 509 0.28 -13.90 34.43
C ASN A 509 1.56 -14.31 35.19
N TYR A 510 1.96 -15.58 35.10
CA TYR A 510 3.20 -16.07 35.68
C TYR A 510 4.42 -15.74 34.81
N TYR A 511 4.24 -15.74 33.49
CA TYR A 511 5.27 -15.43 32.49
C TYR A 511 5.54 -13.91 32.41
N SER A 512 6.15 -13.36 33.46
CA SER A 512 6.54 -11.95 33.55
C SER A 512 7.88 -11.67 32.85
N SER A 513 8.10 -10.40 32.49
CA SER A 513 9.33 -9.93 31.86
C SER A 513 10.56 -10.15 32.74
N VAL A 514 10.40 -10.10 34.07
CA VAL A 514 11.48 -10.38 35.04
C VAL A 514 11.84 -11.86 35.03
N LEU A 515 10.84 -12.74 35.06
CA LEU A 515 11.05 -14.19 35.03
C LEU A 515 11.72 -14.61 33.72
N LEU A 516 11.27 -14.05 32.60
CA LEU A 516 11.78 -14.34 31.26
C LEU A 516 13.16 -13.75 30.97
N ALA A 517 13.61 -12.78 31.75
CA ALA A 517 14.98 -12.25 31.67
C ALA A 517 16.00 -13.18 32.32
N ASN A 518 15.56 -14.19 33.08
CA ASN A 518 16.45 -15.18 33.68
C ASN A 518 16.76 -16.29 32.66
N ASP A 519 18.04 -16.47 32.35
CA ASP A 519 18.50 -17.44 31.34
C ASP A 519 18.33 -18.91 31.76
N ASN A 520 18.04 -19.19 33.04
CA ASN A 520 17.89 -20.55 33.53
C ASN A 520 16.57 -21.24 33.13
N ARG A 521 15.61 -20.51 32.52
CA ARG A 521 14.30 -21.00 32.02
C ARG A 521 13.52 -21.84 33.04
N THR A 522 13.75 -21.61 34.33
CA THR A 522 13.20 -22.43 35.41
C THR A 522 12.02 -21.70 36.05
N GLY A 523 10.86 -22.36 36.06
CA GLY A 523 9.65 -21.92 36.75
C GLY A 523 9.42 -22.70 38.04
N VAL A 524 8.80 -22.05 39.03
CA VAL A 524 8.35 -22.63 40.29
C VAL A 524 6.88 -23.04 40.16
N ILE A 525 6.61 -24.34 40.35
CA ILE A 525 5.29 -24.94 40.14
C ILE A 525 4.22 -24.31 41.05
N SER A 526 4.53 -24.18 42.35
CA SER A 526 3.59 -23.63 43.34
C SER A 526 3.17 -22.18 43.05
N GLU A 527 4.08 -21.37 42.50
CA GLU A 527 3.79 -20.00 42.10
C GLU A 527 2.97 -19.95 40.81
N ALA A 528 3.30 -20.77 39.81
CA ALA A 528 2.54 -20.86 38.56
C ALA A 528 1.08 -21.30 38.80
N CYS A 529 0.86 -22.25 39.71
CA CYS A 529 -0.46 -22.74 40.08
C CYS A 529 -1.41 -21.65 40.62
N LYS A 530 -0.90 -20.54 41.17
CA LYS A 530 -1.73 -19.41 41.64
C LYS A 530 -2.43 -18.67 40.51
N PHE A 531 -1.94 -18.81 39.28
CA PHE A 531 -2.43 -18.08 38.10
C PHE A 531 -3.34 -18.91 37.19
N ILE A 532 -3.67 -20.15 37.58
CA ILE A 532 -4.50 -21.07 36.80
C ILE A 532 -5.64 -21.64 37.67
N ARG A 533 -6.72 -22.05 37.00
CA ARG A 533 -7.87 -22.65 37.69
C ARG A 533 -7.81 -24.17 37.75
N ASP A 534 -7.15 -24.80 36.78
CA ASP A 534 -7.06 -26.25 36.63
C ASP A 534 -5.61 -26.69 36.84
N ALA A 535 -5.23 -26.80 38.11
CA ALA A 535 -3.88 -27.20 38.51
C ALA A 535 -3.60 -28.67 38.20
N ASP A 536 -4.62 -29.53 38.20
CA ASP A 536 -4.47 -30.96 37.94
C ASP A 536 -4.03 -31.22 36.50
N THR A 537 -4.65 -30.54 35.53
CA THR A 537 -4.24 -30.62 34.12
C THR A 537 -2.84 -30.03 33.92
N PHE A 538 -2.52 -28.91 34.58
CA PHE A 538 -1.19 -28.30 34.52
C PHE A 538 -0.09 -29.25 35.02
N MET A 539 -0.30 -29.93 36.15
CA MET A 539 0.64 -30.91 36.69
C MET A 539 0.81 -32.12 35.77
N LYS A 540 -0.29 -32.69 35.25
CA LYS A 540 -0.25 -33.78 34.27
C LYS A 540 0.52 -33.39 33.00
N ASN A 541 0.38 -32.15 32.54
CA ASN A 541 1.11 -31.64 31.39
C ASN A 541 2.61 -31.56 31.68
N ILE A 542 3.01 -31.00 32.83
CA ILE A 542 4.43 -30.95 33.24
C ILE A 542 5.05 -32.35 33.26
N ASP A 543 4.33 -33.33 33.81
CA ASP A 543 4.85 -34.69 33.96
C ASP A 543 4.87 -35.46 32.62
N SER A 544 3.98 -35.16 31.68
CA SER A 544 3.90 -35.82 30.37
C SER A 544 4.86 -35.24 29.32
N ILE A 545 5.23 -33.96 29.42
CA ILE A 545 6.17 -33.33 28.49
C ILE A 545 7.60 -33.75 28.85
N LYS A 546 8.27 -34.42 27.91
CA LYS A 546 9.63 -34.94 28.09
C LYS A 546 10.61 -33.86 28.56
N GLY A 547 11.11 -34.01 29.78
CA GLY A 547 12.09 -33.11 30.39
C GLY A 547 11.54 -31.74 30.77
N CYS A 548 10.22 -31.58 30.86
CA CYS A 548 9.58 -30.38 31.39
C CYS A 548 9.64 -30.35 32.92
N ARG A 549 9.42 -31.48 33.59
CA ARG A 549 9.69 -31.61 35.03
C ARG A 549 11.21 -31.55 35.27
N ILE A 550 11.66 -30.58 36.06
CA ILE A 550 13.07 -30.43 36.44
C ILE A 550 13.32 -31.16 37.76
N ASP A 551 12.50 -30.87 38.77
CA ASP A 551 12.53 -31.50 40.10
C ASP A 551 11.14 -31.43 40.76
N GLU A 552 11.03 -31.73 42.06
CA GLU A 552 9.76 -31.70 42.79
C GLU A 552 9.03 -30.35 42.77
N ASN A 553 9.75 -29.23 42.67
CA ASN A 553 9.21 -27.88 42.79
C ASN A 553 9.31 -27.06 41.49
N HIS A 554 10.08 -27.51 40.50
CA HIS A 554 10.41 -26.72 39.32
C HIS A 554 10.05 -27.39 37.99
N PHE A 555 9.78 -26.55 36.98
CA PHE A 555 9.52 -26.95 35.60
C PHE A 555 10.22 -26.03 34.59
N ASP A 556 10.39 -26.51 33.36
CA ASP A 556 11.00 -25.78 32.24
C ASP A 556 9.97 -24.89 31.54
N LEU A 557 10.20 -23.57 31.60
CA LEU A 557 9.30 -22.54 31.05
C LEU A 557 9.17 -22.64 29.53
N GLU A 558 10.26 -22.92 28.83
CA GLU A 558 10.29 -22.99 27.36
C GLU A 558 9.56 -24.21 26.86
N LYS A 559 9.82 -25.38 27.46
CA LYS A 559 9.18 -26.63 27.04
C LYS A 559 7.68 -26.58 27.26
N TYR A 560 7.23 -26.06 28.41
CA TYR A 560 5.81 -25.92 28.69
C TYR A 560 5.13 -24.93 27.74
N SER A 561 5.71 -23.74 27.55
CA SER A 561 5.21 -22.73 26.62
C SER A 561 5.18 -23.23 25.18
N THR A 562 6.21 -23.95 24.75
CA THR A 562 6.28 -24.56 23.42
C THR A 562 5.17 -25.59 23.24
N PHE A 563 4.97 -26.49 24.20
CA PHE A 563 3.90 -27.48 24.15
C PHE A 563 2.53 -26.82 24.01
N TYR A 564 2.25 -25.82 24.85
CA TYR A 564 1.00 -25.07 24.84
C TYR A 564 0.75 -24.36 23.50
N CYS A 565 1.71 -23.55 23.07
CA CYS A 565 1.58 -22.72 21.87
C CYS A 565 1.50 -23.58 20.60
N LYS A 566 2.24 -24.71 20.54
CA LYS A 566 2.08 -25.69 19.45
C LYS A 566 0.68 -26.29 19.40
N GLN A 567 0.06 -26.58 20.54
CA GLN A 567 -1.31 -27.09 20.55
C GLN A 567 -2.31 -26.05 20.04
N ASP A 568 -2.15 -24.77 20.40
CA ASP A 568 -2.99 -23.68 19.88
C ASP A 568 -2.84 -23.52 18.37
N VAL A 569 -1.61 -23.50 17.86
CA VAL A 569 -1.31 -23.44 16.42
C VAL A 569 -1.86 -24.66 15.69
N ARG A 570 -1.76 -25.85 16.26
CA ARG A 570 -2.30 -27.08 15.69
C ARG A 570 -3.82 -27.03 15.58
N ILE A 571 -4.52 -26.62 16.65
CA ILE A 571 -5.98 -26.44 16.65
C ILE A 571 -6.39 -25.41 15.60
N LEU A 572 -5.65 -24.30 15.50
CA LEU A 572 -5.87 -23.27 14.49
C LEU A 572 -5.75 -23.86 13.07
N ARG A 573 -4.61 -24.51 12.77
CA ARG A 573 -4.31 -25.11 11.46
C ARG A 573 -5.38 -26.12 11.07
N GLU A 574 -5.62 -27.14 11.89
CA GLU A 574 -6.53 -28.23 11.54
C GLU A 574 -7.98 -27.72 11.38
N GLY A 575 -8.44 -26.83 12.26
CA GLY A 575 -9.76 -26.22 12.14
C GLY A 575 -9.91 -25.33 10.90
N PHE A 576 -8.89 -24.51 10.59
CA PHE A 576 -8.92 -23.62 9.44
C PHE A 576 -8.84 -24.38 8.11
N VAL A 577 -7.96 -25.38 8.02
CA VAL A 577 -7.83 -26.24 6.83
C VAL A 577 -9.11 -27.05 6.61
N LYS A 578 -9.73 -27.58 7.67
CA LYS A 578 -11.03 -28.26 7.57
C LYS A 578 -12.10 -27.33 7.01
N PHE A 579 -12.24 -26.12 7.58
CA PHE A 579 -13.18 -25.12 7.11
C PHE A 579 -12.92 -24.75 5.64
N ARG A 580 -11.66 -24.52 5.27
CA ARG A 580 -11.27 -24.23 3.88
C ARG A 580 -11.71 -25.34 2.93
N ASN A 581 -11.43 -26.59 3.27
CA ASN A 581 -11.74 -27.73 2.41
C ASN A 581 -13.25 -27.89 2.23
N ASP A 582 -14.03 -27.65 3.29
CA ASP A 582 -15.50 -27.68 3.20
C ASP A 582 -16.03 -26.56 2.29
N ILE A 583 -15.54 -25.33 2.44
CA ILE A 583 -15.93 -24.20 1.58
C ILE A 583 -15.50 -24.41 0.12
N LEU A 584 -14.30 -24.93 -0.11
CA LEU A 584 -13.80 -25.21 -1.45
C LEU A 584 -14.66 -26.29 -2.13
N LYS A 585 -14.99 -27.37 -1.41
CA LYS A 585 -15.84 -28.46 -1.90
C LYS A 585 -17.24 -27.97 -2.25
N GLU A 586 -17.85 -27.15 -1.40
CA GLU A 586 -19.26 -26.78 -1.53
C GLU A 586 -19.49 -25.60 -2.49
N PHE A 587 -18.51 -24.70 -2.60
CA PHE A 587 -18.68 -23.43 -3.30
C PHE A 587 -17.64 -23.14 -4.38
N ASP A 588 -16.62 -23.98 -4.55
CA ASP A 588 -15.47 -23.73 -5.45
C ASP A 588 -14.76 -22.39 -5.14
N LEU A 589 -14.66 -22.07 -3.85
CA LEU A 589 -13.99 -20.87 -3.35
C LEU A 589 -12.84 -21.25 -2.42
N ASN A 590 -11.62 -20.84 -2.77
CA ASN A 590 -10.48 -21.02 -1.88
C ASN A 590 -10.45 -19.91 -0.83
N VAL A 591 -10.58 -20.27 0.45
CA VAL A 591 -10.58 -19.32 1.58
C VAL A 591 -9.34 -18.42 1.60
N TYR A 592 -8.18 -18.91 1.11
CA TYR A 592 -6.94 -18.13 1.07
C TYR A 592 -7.01 -16.89 0.18
N ASP A 593 -7.93 -16.84 -0.79
CA ASP A 593 -8.12 -15.69 -1.67
C ASP A 593 -8.84 -14.52 -0.98
N TYR A 594 -9.43 -14.74 0.19
CA TYR A 594 -10.31 -13.78 0.84
C TYR A 594 -9.72 -13.29 2.16
N VAL A 595 -10.13 -12.09 2.56
CA VAL A 595 -9.73 -11.48 3.83
C VAL A 595 -10.72 -11.79 4.96
N SER A 596 -11.96 -12.20 4.65
CA SER A 596 -12.99 -12.44 5.69
C SER A 596 -14.11 -13.35 5.20
N ILE A 597 -14.92 -13.86 6.13
CA ILE A 597 -16.14 -14.61 5.79
C ILE A 597 -17.15 -13.78 5.01
N CYS A 598 -17.23 -12.48 5.28
CA CYS A 598 -18.09 -11.56 4.53
C CYS A 598 -17.63 -11.44 3.08
N SER A 599 -16.32 -11.46 2.83
CA SER A 599 -15.76 -11.43 1.47
C SER A 599 -16.06 -12.73 0.70
N ILE A 600 -15.98 -13.88 1.38
CA ILE A 600 -16.36 -15.18 0.81
C ILE A 600 -17.86 -15.19 0.46
N ALA A 601 -18.71 -14.80 1.42
CA ALA A 601 -20.15 -14.72 1.21
C ALA A 601 -20.50 -13.76 0.07
N ASN A 602 -19.95 -12.55 0.06
CA ASN A 602 -20.17 -11.59 -1.02
C ASN A 602 -19.75 -12.18 -2.38
N LYS A 603 -18.65 -12.93 -2.44
CA LYS A 603 -18.22 -13.56 -3.70
C LYS A 603 -19.18 -14.66 -4.17
N LEU A 604 -19.73 -15.43 -3.23
CA LEU A 604 -20.77 -16.40 -3.51
C LEU A 604 -22.03 -15.72 -4.07
N PHE A 605 -22.49 -14.65 -3.41
CA PHE A 605 -23.63 -13.85 -3.88
C PHE A 605 -23.36 -13.18 -5.23
N GLU A 606 -22.17 -12.64 -5.47
CA GLU A 606 -21.77 -12.11 -6.77
C GLU A 606 -22.00 -13.15 -7.87
N ASN A 607 -21.45 -14.34 -7.68
CA ASN A 607 -21.47 -15.40 -8.68
C ASN A 607 -22.87 -15.98 -8.90
N ARG A 608 -23.67 -16.15 -7.84
CA ARG A 608 -24.95 -16.88 -7.89
C ARG A 608 -26.19 -15.97 -7.95
N VAL A 609 -26.09 -14.72 -7.52
CA VAL A 609 -27.23 -13.81 -7.36
C VAL A 609 -27.01 -12.51 -8.12
N TYR A 610 -25.94 -11.77 -7.81
CA TYR A 610 -25.81 -10.40 -8.29
C TYR A 610 -25.58 -10.31 -9.79
N PHE A 611 -24.62 -11.08 -10.34
CA PHE A 611 -24.37 -11.06 -11.78
C PHE A 611 -25.53 -11.68 -12.59
N PRO A 612 -26.12 -12.81 -12.18
CA PRO A 612 -27.28 -13.37 -12.88
C PRO A 612 -28.53 -12.46 -12.86
N ASN A 613 -28.74 -11.66 -11.81
CA ASN A 613 -29.89 -10.75 -11.71
C ASN A 613 -29.89 -9.69 -12.84
N GLY A 614 -28.73 -9.13 -13.18
CA GLY A 614 -28.59 -8.19 -14.30
C GLY A 614 -29.22 -6.80 -14.10
N ASN A 615 -29.84 -6.52 -12.95
CA ASN A 615 -30.49 -5.24 -12.61
C ASN A 615 -30.03 -4.66 -11.26
N LEU A 616 -28.89 -5.13 -10.71
CA LEU A 616 -28.29 -4.56 -9.51
C LEU A 616 -27.21 -3.53 -9.84
N TYR A 617 -27.11 -2.48 -9.02
CA TYR A 617 -26.17 -1.38 -9.25
C TYR A 617 -25.28 -1.16 -8.02
N ASP A 618 -23.99 -0.98 -8.23
CA ASP A 618 -23.08 -0.44 -7.22
C ASP A 618 -23.42 1.04 -7.03
N LEU A 619 -23.72 1.42 -5.79
CA LEU A 619 -24.10 2.78 -5.42
C LEU A 619 -22.92 3.50 -4.77
N SER A 620 -22.85 4.80 -5.00
CA SER A 620 -21.81 5.65 -4.45
C SER A 620 -22.34 7.01 -4.04
N ASN A 621 -21.61 7.69 -3.16
CA ASN A 621 -21.91 9.05 -2.72
C ASN A 621 -23.33 9.19 -2.13
N LYS A 622 -24.11 10.19 -2.53
CA LYS A 622 -25.40 10.58 -1.97
C LYS A 622 -26.43 9.44 -1.85
N PRO A 623 -26.76 8.67 -2.92
CA PRO A 623 -27.69 7.54 -2.78
C PRO A 623 -27.17 6.44 -1.87
N ARG A 624 -25.85 6.12 -1.91
CA ARG A 624 -25.25 5.12 -1.02
C ARG A 624 -25.34 5.54 0.45
N GLU A 625 -25.00 6.78 0.73
CA GLU A 625 -25.00 7.34 2.08
C GLU A 625 -26.42 7.45 2.63
N PHE A 626 -27.39 7.91 1.82
CA PHE A 626 -28.81 7.92 2.22
C PHE A 626 -29.29 6.52 2.59
N ILE A 627 -29.09 5.54 1.71
CA ILE A 627 -29.48 4.15 1.98
C ILE A 627 -28.75 3.62 3.23
N SER A 628 -27.46 3.92 3.40
CA SER A 628 -26.71 3.52 4.59
C SER A 628 -27.32 4.05 5.89
N ARG A 629 -27.88 5.26 5.89
CA ARG A 629 -28.60 5.84 7.05
C ARG A 629 -29.94 5.18 7.33
N CYS A 630 -30.54 4.53 6.32
CA CYS A 630 -31.78 3.78 6.45
C CYS A 630 -31.58 2.33 6.94
N ILE A 631 -30.34 1.81 6.92
CA ILE A 631 -30.06 0.45 7.39
C ILE A 631 -30.15 0.41 8.91
N GLN A 632 -31.11 -0.36 9.43
CA GLN A 632 -31.26 -0.65 10.85
C GLN A 632 -30.99 -2.13 11.14
N GLY A 633 -30.51 -2.42 12.35
CA GLY A 633 -30.23 -3.78 12.81
C GLY A 633 -31.47 -4.52 13.34
N GLY A 634 -31.23 -5.64 14.01
CA GLY A 634 -32.30 -6.40 14.67
C GLY A 634 -32.96 -5.59 15.78
N ARG A 635 -34.29 -5.69 15.89
CA ARG A 635 -35.07 -5.06 16.95
C ARG A 635 -34.83 -5.79 18.27
N CYS A 636 -34.35 -5.06 19.28
CA CYS A 636 -34.25 -5.55 20.66
C CYS A 636 -35.18 -4.69 21.53
N MET A 637 -36.16 -5.32 22.16
CA MET A 637 -37.15 -4.63 22.99
C MET A 637 -37.53 -5.46 24.21
N LEU A 638 -37.83 -4.78 25.31
CA LEU A 638 -38.47 -5.37 26.49
C LEU A 638 -39.95 -5.02 26.47
N SER A 639 -40.80 -5.85 27.08
CA SER A 639 -42.20 -5.48 27.33
C SER A 639 -42.22 -4.17 28.12
N ASP A 640 -42.95 -3.18 27.62
CA ASP A 640 -43.11 -1.86 28.24
C ASP A 640 -41.80 -1.09 28.46
N ASN A 641 -40.70 -1.50 27.81
CA ASN A 641 -39.34 -1.01 28.05
C ASN A 641 -38.88 -1.16 29.51
N ILE A 642 -39.45 -2.11 30.26
CA ILE A 642 -39.11 -2.37 31.67
C ILE A 642 -38.46 -3.75 31.79
N LYS A 643 -37.41 -3.85 32.61
CA LYS A 643 -36.75 -5.11 32.93
C LYS A 643 -37.71 -6.06 33.64
N GLN A 644 -37.97 -7.21 33.03
CA GLN A 644 -38.80 -8.26 33.61
C GLN A 644 -37.91 -9.28 34.36
N LYS A 645 -38.29 -9.64 35.59
CA LYS A 645 -37.70 -10.76 36.35
C LYS A 645 -38.85 -11.56 36.95
N SER A 646 -38.86 -12.87 36.74
CA SER A 646 -39.87 -13.75 37.32
C SER A 646 -39.22 -15.04 37.80
N GLU A 647 -39.49 -15.42 39.05
CA GLU A 647 -39.08 -16.69 39.64
C GLU A 647 -40.26 -17.69 39.71
N LYS A 648 -41.47 -17.25 39.34
CA LYS A 648 -42.73 -18.02 39.50
C LYS A 648 -43.44 -18.37 38.19
N LYS A 649 -43.11 -17.71 37.08
CA LYS A 649 -43.76 -17.93 35.77
C LYS A 649 -42.85 -18.76 34.86
N LEU A 650 -43.42 -19.73 34.18
CA LEU A 650 -42.77 -20.42 33.07
C LEU A 650 -42.61 -19.44 31.90
N ILE A 651 -41.40 -19.39 31.32
CA ILE A 651 -41.07 -18.57 30.15
C ILE A 651 -40.92 -19.53 28.96
N ALA A 652 -41.65 -19.25 27.89
CA ALA A 652 -41.44 -19.89 26.60
C ALA A 652 -40.59 -18.96 25.73
N ASP A 653 -39.45 -19.47 25.24
CA ASP A 653 -38.56 -18.77 24.33
C ASP A 653 -38.77 -19.28 22.90
N PHE A 654 -39.16 -18.39 21.99
CA PHE A 654 -39.42 -18.71 20.60
C PHE A 654 -38.37 -18.03 19.73
N ASP A 655 -37.53 -18.82 19.08
CA ASP A 655 -36.52 -18.34 18.15
C ASP A 655 -36.89 -18.70 16.70
N ALA A 656 -36.66 -17.77 15.78
CA ALA A 656 -36.97 -17.96 14.38
C ALA A 656 -35.82 -18.68 13.67
N VAL A 657 -36.11 -19.85 13.08
CA VAL A 657 -35.12 -20.63 12.33
C VAL A 657 -34.57 -19.83 11.14
N SER A 658 -33.30 -19.44 11.24
CA SER A 658 -32.58 -18.70 10.19
C SER A 658 -33.36 -17.47 9.70
N LEU A 659 -33.73 -16.57 10.61
CA LEU A 659 -34.60 -15.42 10.33
C LEU A 659 -34.19 -14.63 9.07
N TYR A 660 -32.93 -14.21 8.94
CA TYR A 660 -32.47 -13.43 7.78
C TYR A 660 -32.50 -14.22 6.47
N PRO A 661 -31.92 -15.44 6.36
CA PRO A 661 -32.10 -16.27 5.17
C PRO A 661 -33.56 -16.51 4.79
N SER A 662 -34.42 -16.79 5.78
CA SER A 662 -35.85 -16.98 5.57
C SER A 662 -36.54 -15.71 5.05
N ALA A 663 -36.14 -14.53 5.54
CA ALA A 663 -36.64 -13.25 5.06
C ALA A 663 -36.18 -12.97 3.62
N ILE A 664 -34.89 -13.20 3.30
CA ILE A 664 -34.35 -13.06 1.94
C ILE A 664 -35.09 -13.97 0.95
N ALA A 665 -35.44 -15.19 1.37
CA ALA A 665 -36.16 -16.14 0.53
C ALA A 665 -37.64 -15.81 0.31
N ARG A 666 -38.28 -15.06 1.23
CA ARG A 666 -39.73 -14.80 1.24
C ARG A 666 -40.10 -13.40 0.80
N LEU A 667 -39.26 -12.42 1.09
CA LEU A 667 -39.55 -11.01 0.86
C LEU A 667 -39.02 -10.55 -0.50
N TYR A 668 -39.68 -9.55 -1.06
CA TYR A 668 -39.19 -8.88 -2.26
C TYR A 668 -37.97 -8.01 -1.92
N THR A 669 -36.83 -8.28 -2.56
CA THR A 669 -35.62 -7.46 -2.46
C THR A 669 -35.59 -6.40 -3.55
N LEU A 670 -35.33 -5.15 -3.15
CA LEU A 670 -35.26 -4.00 -4.05
C LEU A 670 -34.09 -4.10 -5.04
N GLU A 671 -34.32 -3.70 -6.29
CA GLU A 671 -33.34 -3.65 -7.38
C GLU A 671 -33.50 -2.39 -8.24
N GLY A 672 -32.55 -2.14 -9.15
CA GLY A 672 -32.57 -0.99 -10.05
C GLY A 672 -31.89 0.28 -9.53
N ILE A 673 -32.09 1.39 -10.27
CA ILE A 673 -31.53 2.71 -9.95
C ILE A 673 -32.49 3.47 -9.02
N PRO A 674 -32.04 3.92 -7.83
CA PRO A 674 -32.87 4.73 -6.94
C PRO A 674 -33.33 6.02 -7.62
N LYS A 675 -34.62 6.31 -7.68
CA LYS A 675 -35.12 7.61 -8.18
C LYS A 675 -35.21 8.59 -7.01
N GLY A 676 -34.51 9.72 -7.11
CA GLY A 676 -34.75 10.84 -6.20
C GLY A 676 -36.11 11.46 -6.52
N TYR A 677 -36.93 11.66 -5.50
CA TYR A 677 -38.15 12.49 -5.59
C TYR A 677 -37.87 13.85 -4.99
#